data_AF-A0A940B349-F1
#
_entry.id   AF-A0A940B349-F1
#
_cell.length_a   1.000
_cell.length_b   1.000
_cell.length_c   1.000
_cell.angle_alpha   90.00
_cell.angle_beta   90.00
_cell.angle_gamma   90.00
#
_symmetry.space_group_name_H-M   'P 1'
#
loop_
_entity.id
_entity.type
_entity.pdbx_description
1 polymer ?
#
loop_
_entity_poly.entity_id
_entity_poly.type
_entity_poly.pdbx_seq_one_letter_code
_entity_poly.pdbx_strand_id
1 'polypeptide(L)'
;MNDFLIENFTKAPKGKKAIASQIGFCLVTALVVLFVVSSIVTNVYRSALESQRKTALSSYTASVSVSLSGQSLADGMKLPNDPAFYDSNKQYIVNVYVKGGNSFLRVYTSDRTYDEGKQYVLSGAGEEYMESFEQQQLVVTHRRDNNIQYVTSVSPILGADGTVAGIVEVMIPQSDFVMTENGMSLSWLFTIISIAVAIAIIYGEMRRLFDTLITPPDKTVPRSVMYGMSTFRLTSFFSSVGCAMPLIILPSYMKDSFDGKIDNSFVLQIWIVASCILYLVGFFRFTHLRDLMIRKLTSRLAVMVSVVMAFILLLLCGLIDNAVLTLLLLLPIGVLLGMSYQFQRDYRLMAMRSGQTEFTERKIHQVQYTGDVLGVSVGAIIAGILYERFGLFTVLMAASFFLFVYAIQVLYFVRHCPPSNEPTVRLPNYFYALKNSKSGTFAWSAVFPLGVQVAFFLVFIPDYIEKVRISLATVSFYYMLAVVCGEMIMKLLIIWFEDFFTHKSRITITAVLSSVGYLIFALSPSAKVLVIGVTFLGLSQGLHQFGYLDYYKSLIRQDKHPIARVILVRAFTGGIIVGALFFGMANAFEKVRVPLIAYALIILVVSCSYPLLMLMDNSSSQKKAPKRPSHPQHPTMPGRNGEV
;
A
#
# COMPACT_ATOMS: atom_id res chain seq x y z
N MET A 1 1.62 0.02 38.29
CA MET A 1 1.39 -0.05 36.83
C MET A 1 0.09 -0.78 36.50
N ASN A 2 -0.22 -1.91 37.18
CA ASN A 2 -1.52 -2.60 37.04
C ASN A 2 -2.72 -1.78 37.53
N ASP A 3 -2.60 -1.03 38.62
CA ASP A 3 -3.73 -0.24 39.15
C ASP A 3 -4.12 0.93 38.24
N PHE A 4 -3.16 1.53 37.51
CA PHE A 4 -3.40 2.65 36.59
C PHE A 4 -4.09 2.20 35.28
N LEU A 5 -3.84 0.96 34.84
CA LEU A 5 -4.53 0.37 33.69
C LEU A 5 -5.97 0.03 34.05
N ILE A 6 -6.20 -0.56 35.24
CA ILE A 6 -7.54 -0.97 35.67
C ILE A 6 -8.43 0.24 35.98
N GLU A 7 -7.91 1.31 36.59
CA GLU A 7 -8.72 2.49 36.94
C GLU A 7 -9.23 3.27 35.71
N ASN A 8 -8.51 3.20 34.58
CA ASN A 8 -8.95 3.80 33.31
C ASN A 8 -10.04 2.98 32.59
N PHE A 9 -10.22 1.70 32.92
CA PHE A 9 -11.29 0.85 32.38
C PHE A 9 -12.55 0.82 33.26
N THR A 10 -12.47 1.17 34.55
CA THR A 10 -13.59 1.06 35.49
C THR A 10 -14.50 2.31 35.54
N LYS A 11 -14.04 3.47 35.08
CA LYS A 11 -14.89 4.69 34.99
C LYS A 11 -15.54 4.77 33.61
N ALA A 12 -16.88 4.86 33.58
CA ALA A 12 -17.63 5.06 32.34
C ALA A 12 -17.08 6.30 31.60
N PRO A 13 -16.56 6.14 30.37
CA PRO A 13 -15.90 7.23 29.68
C PRO A 13 -16.93 8.32 29.37
N LYS A 14 -16.59 9.59 29.62
CA LYS A 14 -17.42 10.76 29.30
C LYS A 14 -16.80 11.58 28.17
N GLY A 15 -17.64 12.21 27.33
CA GLY A 15 -17.19 13.08 26.23
C GLY A 15 -16.46 12.33 25.11
N LYS A 16 -15.31 12.87 24.65
CA LYS A 16 -14.55 12.32 23.50
C LYS A 16 -14.09 10.86 23.72
N LYS A 17 -13.79 10.48 24.97
CA LYS A 17 -13.39 9.10 25.31
C LYS A 17 -14.56 8.11 25.15
N ALA A 18 -15.80 8.55 25.37
CA ALA A 18 -17.00 7.71 25.21
C ALA A 18 -17.25 7.38 23.74
N ILE A 19 -17.19 8.40 22.88
CA ILE A 19 -17.34 8.25 21.43
C ILE A 19 -16.20 7.36 20.88
N ALA A 20 -14.97 7.58 21.33
CA ALA A 20 -13.84 6.71 20.95
C ALA A 20 -14.05 5.25 21.40
N SER A 21 -14.59 5.01 22.59
CA SER A 21 -14.93 3.68 23.09
C SER A 21 -16.01 2.99 22.24
N GLN A 22 -17.07 3.71 21.86
CA GLN A 22 -18.12 3.19 20.98
C GLN A 22 -17.59 2.86 19.57
N ILE A 23 -16.76 3.75 19.00
CA ILE A 23 -16.12 3.51 17.70
C ILE A 23 -15.16 2.30 17.78
N GLY A 24 -14.37 2.20 18.86
CA GLY A 24 -13.49 1.07 19.10
C GLY A 24 -14.26 -0.25 19.22
N PHE A 25 -15.36 -0.27 19.98
CA PHE A 25 -16.23 -1.44 20.10
C PHE A 25 -16.87 -1.85 18.76
N CYS A 26 -17.33 -0.87 17.98
CA CYS A 26 -17.87 -1.11 16.64
C CYS A 26 -16.79 -1.68 15.71
N LEU A 27 -15.57 -1.15 15.75
CA LEU A 27 -14.44 -1.64 14.96
C LEU A 27 -14.08 -3.08 15.31
N VAL A 28 -13.97 -3.41 16.61
CA VAL A 28 -13.64 -4.78 17.05
C VAL A 28 -14.73 -5.76 16.62
N THR A 29 -16.00 -5.40 16.83
CA THR A 29 -17.14 -6.22 16.40
C THR A 29 -17.12 -6.43 14.88
N ALA A 30 -16.87 -5.37 14.10
CA ALA A 30 -16.77 -5.46 12.64
C ALA A 30 -15.59 -6.34 12.19
N LEU A 31 -14.43 -6.25 12.86
CA LEU A 31 -13.27 -7.09 12.56
C LEU A 31 -13.55 -8.57 12.85
N VAL A 32 -14.24 -8.88 13.96
CA VAL A 32 -14.63 -10.26 14.29
C VAL A 32 -15.62 -10.79 13.24
N VAL A 33 -16.63 -10.01 12.87
CA VAL A 33 -17.59 -10.40 11.81
C VAL A 33 -16.86 -10.62 10.48
N LEU A 34 -16.00 -9.69 10.07
CA LEU A 34 -15.21 -9.82 8.84
C LEU A 34 -14.30 -11.05 8.85
N PHE A 35 -13.67 -11.36 9.99
CA PHE A 35 -12.85 -12.56 10.14
C PHE A 35 -13.67 -13.84 9.97
N VAL A 36 -14.84 -13.91 10.61
CA VAL A 36 -15.75 -15.06 10.50
C VAL A 36 -16.24 -15.21 9.05
N VAL A 37 -16.72 -14.13 8.43
CA VAL A 37 -17.18 -14.15 7.03
C VAL A 37 -16.04 -14.55 6.08
N SER A 38 -14.85 -13.96 6.26
CA SER A 38 -13.67 -14.29 5.44
C SER A 38 -13.29 -15.77 5.57
N SER A 39 -13.35 -16.34 6.78
CA SER A 39 -13.05 -17.75 7.02
C SER A 39 -14.06 -18.66 6.31
N ILE A 40 -15.35 -18.36 6.43
CA ILE A 40 -16.42 -19.10 5.75
C ILE A 40 -16.26 -19.03 4.23
N VAL A 41 -16.07 -17.83 3.66
CA VAL A 41 -15.88 -17.65 2.22
C VAL A 41 -14.64 -18.38 1.71
N THR A 42 -13.53 -18.34 2.46
CA THR A 42 -12.30 -19.04 2.08
C THR A 42 -12.50 -20.56 2.06
N ASN A 43 -13.22 -21.11 3.04
CA ASN A 43 -13.52 -22.54 3.09
C ASN A 43 -14.43 -22.97 1.94
N VAL A 44 -15.48 -22.20 1.64
CA VAL A 44 -16.37 -22.46 0.51
C VAL A 44 -15.61 -22.40 -0.82
N TYR A 45 -14.76 -21.39 -0.99
CA TYR A 45 -13.94 -21.25 -2.19
C TYR A 45 -12.96 -22.41 -2.36
N ARG A 46 -12.27 -22.81 -1.29
CA ARG A 46 -11.37 -23.98 -1.32
C ARG A 46 -12.10 -25.25 -1.71
N SER A 47 -13.29 -25.49 -1.14
CA SER A 47 -14.12 -26.63 -1.49
C SER A 47 -14.56 -26.61 -2.96
N ALA A 48 -14.96 -25.44 -3.48
CA ALA A 48 -15.33 -25.29 -4.89
C ALA A 48 -14.13 -25.53 -5.84
N LEU A 49 -12.94 -25.06 -5.46
CA LEU A 49 -11.72 -25.21 -6.26
C LEU A 49 -11.20 -26.66 -6.24
N GLU A 50 -11.24 -27.33 -5.09
CA GLU A 50 -10.99 -28.77 -4.97
C GLU A 50 -11.99 -29.56 -5.83
N SER A 51 -13.26 -29.16 -5.87
CA SER A 51 -14.26 -29.78 -6.75
C SER A 51 -13.96 -29.56 -8.24
N GLN A 52 -13.60 -28.34 -8.67
CA GLN A 52 -13.23 -28.06 -10.06
C GLN A 52 -11.99 -28.86 -10.50
N ARG A 53 -10.96 -28.91 -9.64
CA ARG A 53 -9.75 -29.71 -9.90
C ARG A 53 -10.05 -31.20 -9.95
N LYS A 54 -10.94 -31.70 -9.09
CA LYS A 54 -11.41 -33.09 -9.14
C LYS A 54 -12.08 -33.39 -10.48
N THR A 55 -12.96 -32.52 -10.96
CA THR A 55 -13.64 -32.67 -12.26
C THR A 55 -12.67 -32.58 -13.44
N ALA A 56 -11.70 -31.67 -13.40
CA ALA A 56 -10.67 -31.55 -14.43
C ALA A 56 -9.79 -32.80 -14.49
N LEU A 57 -9.34 -33.28 -13.31
CA LEU A 57 -8.58 -34.51 -13.17
C LEU A 57 -9.36 -35.71 -13.74
N SER A 58 -10.62 -35.91 -13.33
CA SER A 58 -11.44 -37.03 -13.82
C SER A 58 -11.71 -36.96 -15.32
N SER A 59 -11.97 -35.76 -15.85
CA SER A 59 -12.22 -35.57 -17.28
C SER A 59 -10.98 -35.87 -18.11
N TYR A 60 -9.80 -35.45 -17.62
CA TYR A 60 -8.54 -35.76 -18.27
C TYR A 60 -8.22 -37.26 -18.21
N THR A 61 -8.37 -37.91 -17.06
CA THR A 61 -8.21 -39.36 -16.93
C THR A 61 -9.12 -40.12 -17.89
N ALA A 62 -10.40 -39.75 -17.98
CA ALA A 62 -11.35 -40.37 -18.90
C ALA A 62 -10.92 -40.19 -20.37
N SER A 63 -10.48 -38.98 -20.75
CA SER A 63 -9.97 -38.69 -22.10
C SER A 63 -8.76 -39.54 -22.46
N VAL A 64 -7.79 -39.64 -21.54
CA VAL A 64 -6.61 -40.50 -21.72
C VAL A 64 -7.03 -41.97 -21.84
N SER A 65 -7.96 -42.44 -21.00
CA SER A 65 -8.44 -43.82 -21.05
C SER A 65 -9.11 -44.16 -22.39
N VAL A 66 -9.97 -43.27 -22.89
CA VAL A 66 -10.60 -43.41 -24.21
C VAL A 66 -9.56 -43.42 -25.33
N SER A 67 -8.54 -42.57 -25.25
CA SER A 67 -7.46 -42.52 -26.25
C SER A 67 -6.60 -43.80 -26.30
N LEU A 68 -6.47 -44.49 -25.16
CA LEU A 68 -5.74 -45.75 -25.03
C LEU A 68 -6.61 -46.97 -25.31
N SER A 69 -7.94 -46.81 -25.34
CA SER A 69 -8.86 -47.91 -25.58
C SER A 69 -8.71 -48.45 -27.00
N GLY A 70 -8.69 -49.77 -27.14
CA GLY A 70 -8.40 -50.46 -28.40
C GLY A 70 -6.91 -50.56 -28.79
N GLN A 71 -5.98 -50.01 -28.00
CA GLN A 71 -4.54 -50.16 -28.22
C GLN A 71 -3.97 -51.34 -27.40
N SER A 72 -2.88 -51.94 -27.89
CA SER A 72 -2.16 -52.98 -27.15
C SER A 72 -1.29 -52.37 -26.05
N LEU A 73 -1.60 -52.67 -24.79
CA LEU A 73 -0.84 -52.21 -23.63
C LEU A 73 0.38 -53.12 -23.40
N ALA A 74 1.58 -52.59 -23.59
CA ALA A 74 2.83 -53.32 -23.39
C ALA A 74 3.91 -52.40 -22.80
N ASP A 75 4.92 -53.01 -22.20
CA ASP A 75 6.06 -52.28 -21.63
C ASP A 75 6.79 -51.47 -22.73
N GLY A 76 7.12 -50.21 -22.43
CA GLY A 76 7.71 -49.29 -23.40
C GLY A 76 6.71 -48.63 -24.37
N MET A 77 5.39 -48.76 -24.15
CA MET A 77 4.39 -48.00 -24.91
C MET A 77 4.61 -46.49 -24.80
N LYS A 78 4.22 -45.74 -25.83
CA LYS A 78 4.17 -44.27 -25.79
C LYS A 78 2.73 -43.82 -25.64
N LEU A 79 2.51 -42.76 -24.87
CA LEU A 79 1.19 -42.15 -24.78
C LEU A 79 0.85 -41.48 -26.14
N PRO A 80 -0.41 -41.55 -26.62
CA PRO A 80 -0.80 -40.93 -27.89
C PRO A 80 -0.64 -39.40 -27.90
N ASN A 81 -0.79 -38.77 -26.74
CA ASN A 81 -0.67 -37.34 -26.53
C ASN A 81 0.27 -37.06 -25.34
N ASP A 82 1.00 -35.95 -25.38
CA ASP A 82 1.81 -35.54 -24.24
C ASP A 82 0.93 -35.25 -23.01
N PRO A 83 1.45 -35.49 -21.79
CA PRO A 83 0.73 -35.17 -20.56
C PRO A 83 0.33 -33.70 -20.51
N ALA A 84 -0.95 -33.44 -20.21
CA ALA A 84 -1.43 -32.07 -20.11
C ALA A 84 -0.79 -31.34 -18.92
N PHE A 85 -0.63 -30.03 -19.07
CA PHE A 85 -0.20 -29.15 -17.99
C PHE A 85 -1.41 -28.76 -17.14
N TYR A 86 -1.35 -28.99 -15.83
CA TYR A 86 -2.32 -28.44 -14.88
C TYR A 86 -1.88 -27.11 -14.27
N ASP A 87 -0.61 -26.74 -14.48
CA ASP A 87 -0.01 -25.45 -14.18
C ASP A 87 1.08 -25.17 -15.23
N SER A 88 1.44 -23.91 -15.44
CA SER A 88 2.34 -23.37 -16.47
C SER A 88 3.59 -24.22 -16.75
N ASN A 89 4.16 -24.82 -15.70
CA ASN A 89 5.36 -25.65 -15.77
C ASN A 89 5.18 -27.06 -15.16
N LYS A 90 3.96 -27.46 -14.77
CA LYS A 90 3.70 -28.75 -14.11
C LYS A 90 2.70 -29.59 -14.90
N GLN A 91 3.12 -30.79 -15.24
CA GLN A 91 2.31 -31.76 -15.97
C GLN A 91 1.67 -32.77 -15.02
N TYR A 92 0.51 -33.29 -15.42
CA TYR A 92 -0.07 -34.46 -14.78
C TYR A 92 0.90 -35.65 -14.86
N ILE A 93 0.99 -36.42 -13.77
CA ILE A 93 1.70 -37.71 -13.80
C ILE A 93 0.69 -38.76 -14.27
N VAL A 94 0.99 -39.42 -15.38
CA VAL A 94 0.14 -40.44 -16.00
C VAL A 94 0.84 -41.78 -15.88
N ASN A 95 0.19 -42.75 -15.26
CA ASN A 95 0.65 -44.12 -15.17
C ASN A 95 -0.37 -45.04 -15.86
N VAL A 96 0.11 -46.04 -16.59
CA VAL A 96 -0.75 -47.06 -17.18
C VAL A 96 -0.37 -48.40 -16.60
N TYR A 97 -1.38 -49.19 -16.21
CA TYR A 97 -1.18 -50.49 -15.61
C TYR A 97 -2.00 -51.58 -16.31
N VAL A 98 -1.46 -52.80 -16.31
CA VAL A 98 -2.13 -54.02 -16.76
C VAL A 98 -2.29 -54.96 -15.56
N LYS A 99 -3.42 -55.66 -15.46
CA LYS A 99 -3.67 -56.58 -14.34
C LYS A 99 -2.81 -57.84 -14.49
N GLY A 100 -2.07 -58.16 -13.43
CA GLY A 100 -1.28 -59.39 -13.28
C GLY A 100 -1.65 -60.08 -11.96
N GLY A 101 -2.58 -61.04 -12.02
CA GLY A 101 -3.14 -61.68 -10.83
C GLY A 101 -3.88 -60.67 -9.93
N ASN A 102 -3.47 -60.57 -8.67
CA ASN A 102 -4.01 -59.63 -7.68
C ASN A 102 -3.23 -58.29 -7.61
N SER A 103 -2.43 -58.00 -8.64
CA SER A 103 -1.59 -56.81 -8.68
C SER A 103 -1.68 -56.12 -10.03
N PHE A 104 -1.25 -54.87 -10.09
CA PHE A 104 -1.21 -54.10 -11.33
C PHE A 104 0.24 -53.84 -11.71
N LEU A 105 0.64 -54.33 -12.88
CA LEU A 105 1.97 -54.11 -13.45
C LEU A 105 1.96 -52.80 -14.22
N ARG A 106 2.86 -51.87 -13.88
CA ARG A 106 2.97 -50.60 -14.60
C ARG A 106 3.69 -50.81 -15.93
N VAL A 107 3.06 -50.41 -17.02
CA VAL A 107 3.60 -50.49 -18.39
C VAL A 107 4.03 -49.13 -18.95
N TYR A 108 3.60 -48.03 -18.31
CA TYR A 108 4.00 -46.67 -18.67
C TYR A 108 3.97 -45.74 -17.46
N THR A 109 4.88 -44.76 -17.42
CA THR A 109 4.83 -43.60 -16.53
C THR A 109 5.33 -42.35 -17.26
N SER A 110 4.71 -41.20 -17.03
CA SER A 110 5.21 -39.91 -17.52
C SER A 110 6.23 -39.25 -16.57
N ASP A 111 6.47 -39.83 -15.38
CA ASP A 111 7.42 -39.28 -14.43
C ASP A 111 8.88 -39.55 -14.86
N ARG A 112 9.58 -38.47 -15.21
CA ARG A 112 10.97 -38.49 -15.70
C ARG A 112 12.01 -38.82 -14.62
N THR A 113 11.61 -38.93 -13.35
CA THR A 113 12.51 -39.27 -12.24
C THR A 113 12.68 -40.78 -12.04
N TYR A 114 11.99 -41.61 -12.82
CA TYR A 114 12.04 -43.06 -12.73
C TYR A 114 13.19 -43.66 -13.54
N ASP A 115 13.86 -44.68 -12.98
CA ASP A 115 14.84 -45.50 -13.70
C ASP A 115 14.15 -46.26 -14.85
N GLU A 116 14.49 -45.95 -16.09
CA GLU A 116 14.11 -46.76 -17.26
C GLU A 116 14.62 -48.20 -17.07
N GLY A 117 13.72 -49.19 -17.10
CA GLY A 117 14.07 -50.62 -17.07
C GLY A 117 13.78 -51.39 -15.77
N LYS A 118 13.21 -50.78 -14.73
CA LYS A 118 12.70 -51.50 -13.54
C LYS A 118 11.18 -51.65 -13.59
N GLN A 119 10.69 -52.89 -13.64
CA GLN A 119 9.25 -53.18 -13.53
C GLN A 119 8.72 -52.76 -12.16
N TYR A 120 7.70 -51.89 -12.16
CA TYR A 120 7.01 -51.47 -10.95
C TYR A 120 5.67 -52.20 -10.84
N VAL A 121 5.51 -52.96 -9.75
CA VAL A 121 4.27 -53.67 -9.43
C VAL A 121 3.55 -52.91 -8.33
N LEU A 122 2.32 -52.50 -8.60
CA LEU A 122 1.40 -51.99 -7.60
C LEU A 122 0.81 -53.19 -6.84
N SER A 123 1.56 -53.67 -5.84
CA SER A 123 1.14 -54.74 -4.94
C SER A 123 0.22 -54.19 -3.86
N GLY A 124 -1.01 -54.71 -3.78
CA GLY A 124 -2.02 -54.21 -2.82
C GLY A 124 -2.74 -52.95 -3.29
N ALA A 125 -3.04 -52.87 -4.59
CA ALA A 125 -3.93 -51.85 -5.13
C ALA A 125 -5.22 -51.81 -4.30
N GLY A 126 -5.58 -50.63 -3.78
CA GLY A 126 -6.76 -50.45 -2.93
C GLY A 126 -8.05 -50.92 -3.61
N GLU A 127 -9.11 -51.09 -2.82
CA GLU A 127 -10.45 -51.50 -3.28
C GLU A 127 -10.91 -50.67 -4.49
N GLU A 128 -10.52 -49.40 -4.54
CA GLU A 128 -10.85 -48.43 -5.59
C GLU A 128 -10.24 -48.76 -6.98
N TYR A 129 -9.06 -49.37 -7.02
CA TYR A 129 -8.41 -49.76 -8.28
C TYR A 129 -9.04 -51.04 -8.84
N MET A 130 -9.42 -51.95 -7.94
CA MET A 130 -10.16 -53.16 -8.29
C MET A 130 -11.59 -52.82 -8.70
N GLU A 131 -12.25 -51.89 -8.02
CA GLU A 131 -13.56 -51.36 -8.38
C GLU A 131 -13.52 -50.72 -9.78
N SER A 132 -12.50 -49.91 -10.06
CA SER A 132 -12.33 -49.31 -11.39
C SER A 132 -12.17 -50.35 -12.49
N PHE A 133 -11.39 -51.41 -12.24
CA PHE A 133 -11.15 -52.48 -13.21
C PHE A 133 -12.34 -53.43 -13.38
N GLU A 134 -12.99 -53.86 -12.28
CA GLU A 134 -14.04 -54.89 -12.31
C GLU A 134 -15.42 -54.31 -12.60
N GLN A 135 -15.73 -53.13 -12.06
CA GLN A 135 -17.03 -52.47 -12.27
C GLN A 135 -17.01 -51.50 -13.45
N GLN A 136 -15.86 -51.34 -14.12
CA GLN A 136 -15.66 -50.41 -15.23
C GLN A 136 -16.00 -48.95 -14.88
N GLN A 137 -15.72 -48.52 -13.65
CA GLN A 137 -16.04 -47.17 -13.18
C GLN A 137 -14.80 -46.28 -13.07
N LEU A 138 -15.00 -44.99 -13.27
CA LEU A 138 -13.99 -43.99 -12.95
C LEU A 138 -14.05 -43.69 -11.46
N VAL A 139 -12.92 -43.87 -10.78
CA VAL A 139 -12.80 -43.66 -9.34
C VAL A 139 -11.76 -42.57 -9.05
N VAL A 140 -12.00 -41.76 -8.02
CA VAL A 140 -11.02 -40.78 -7.52
C VAL A 140 -10.67 -41.14 -6.09
N THR A 141 -9.39 -41.38 -5.83
CA THR A 141 -8.88 -41.79 -4.51
C THR A 141 -7.61 -41.03 -4.15
N HIS A 142 -7.03 -41.35 -2.99
CA HIS A 142 -5.76 -40.80 -2.52
C HIS A 142 -4.72 -41.90 -2.43
N ARG A 143 -3.50 -41.61 -2.89
CA ARG A 143 -2.37 -42.53 -2.81
C ARG A 143 -1.19 -41.86 -2.13
N ARG A 144 -0.47 -42.60 -1.30
CA ARG A 144 0.82 -42.15 -0.76
C ARG A 144 1.93 -42.92 -1.46
N ASP A 145 2.87 -42.20 -2.07
CA ASP A 145 4.05 -42.77 -2.72
C ASP A 145 5.29 -41.95 -2.33
N ASN A 146 6.39 -42.61 -1.95
CA ASN A 146 7.65 -41.98 -1.52
C ASN A 146 7.48 -40.79 -0.54
N ASN A 147 6.66 -40.97 0.52
CA ASN A 147 6.30 -39.92 1.50
C ASN A 147 5.53 -38.70 0.98
N ILE A 148 5.11 -38.71 -0.29
CA ILE A 148 4.27 -37.67 -0.90
C ILE A 148 2.85 -38.23 -1.02
N GLN A 149 1.85 -37.45 -0.61
CA GLN A 149 0.45 -37.80 -0.82
C GLN A 149 -0.01 -37.23 -2.17
N TYR A 150 -0.78 -38.00 -2.91
CA TYR A 150 -1.34 -37.67 -4.22
C TYR A 150 -2.86 -37.82 -4.20
N VAL A 151 -3.52 -36.97 -4.98
CA VAL A 151 -4.90 -37.21 -5.43
C VAL A 151 -4.81 -37.91 -6.77
N THR A 152 -5.43 -39.07 -6.88
CA THR A 152 -5.38 -39.89 -8.09
C THR A 152 -6.78 -40.12 -8.65
N SER A 153 -6.88 -40.13 -9.96
CA SER A 153 -8.07 -40.57 -10.67
C SER A 153 -7.72 -41.77 -11.52
N VAL A 154 -8.51 -42.83 -11.37
CA VAL A 154 -8.30 -44.13 -12.01
C VAL A 154 -9.46 -44.40 -12.94
N SER A 155 -9.17 -44.82 -14.17
CA SER A 155 -10.19 -45.17 -15.17
C SER A 155 -9.80 -46.46 -15.90
N PRO A 156 -10.77 -47.34 -16.21
CA PRO A 156 -10.52 -48.57 -16.96
C PRO A 156 -10.27 -48.27 -18.44
N ILE A 157 -9.30 -48.97 -19.02
CA ILE A 157 -8.99 -48.95 -20.45
C ILE A 157 -9.69 -50.16 -21.09
N LEU A 158 -10.51 -49.93 -22.10
CA LEU A 158 -11.25 -51.00 -22.79
C LEU A 158 -10.43 -51.55 -23.96
N GLY A 159 -10.29 -52.86 -24.02
CA GLY A 159 -9.72 -53.57 -25.17
C GLY A 159 -10.67 -53.59 -26.37
N ALA A 160 -10.18 -54.06 -27.52
CA ALA A 160 -10.97 -54.20 -28.74
C ALA A 160 -12.22 -55.08 -28.55
N ASP A 161 -12.16 -56.01 -27.59
CA ASP A 161 -13.22 -56.98 -27.29
C ASP A 161 -14.26 -56.43 -26.29
N GLY A 162 -14.12 -55.18 -25.85
CA GLY A 162 -14.99 -54.55 -24.84
C GLY A 162 -14.69 -54.96 -23.40
N THR A 163 -13.71 -55.82 -23.17
CA THR A 163 -13.19 -56.20 -21.85
C THR A 163 -12.15 -55.19 -21.35
N VAL A 164 -11.93 -55.08 -20.05
CA VAL A 164 -10.93 -54.15 -19.49
C VAL A 164 -9.52 -54.71 -19.73
N ALA A 165 -8.74 -54.01 -20.54
CA ALA A 165 -7.36 -54.37 -20.86
C ALA A 165 -6.36 -53.87 -19.81
N GLY A 166 -6.71 -52.82 -19.07
CA GLY A 166 -5.86 -52.22 -18.05
C GLY A 166 -6.54 -51.03 -17.38
N ILE A 167 -5.78 -50.26 -16.60
CA ILE A 167 -6.23 -49.01 -15.99
C ILE A 167 -5.24 -47.89 -16.29
N VAL A 168 -5.76 -46.68 -16.42
CA VAL A 168 -4.96 -45.46 -16.39
C VAL A 168 -5.15 -44.78 -15.04
N GLU A 169 -4.04 -44.37 -14.43
CA GLU A 169 -3.99 -43.55 -13.22
C GLU A 169 -3.39 -42.20 -13.59
N VAL A 170 -4.11 -41.12 -13.29
CA VAL A 170 -3.58 -39.75 -13.36
C VAL A 170 -3.44 -39.21 -11.95
N MET A 171 -2.27 -38.66 -11.63
CA MET A 171 -1.92 -38.19 -10.29
C MET A 171 -1.56 -36.69 -10.27
N ILE A 172 -1.96 -36.01 -9.20
CA ILE A 172 -1.47 -34.69 -8.80
C ILE A 172 -1.01 -34.76 -7.33
N PRO A 173 0.14 -34.18 -6.95
CA PRO A 173 0.52 -34.05 -5.54
C PRO A 173 -0.58 -33.36 -4.73
N GLN A 174 -0.92 -33.89 -3.54
CA GLN A 174 -1.92 -33.33 -2.63
C GLN A 174 -1.60 -31.87 -2.29
N SER A 175 -0.31 -31.53 -2.14
CA SER A 175 0.11 -30.15 -1.91
C SER A 175 -0.35 -29.24 -3.03
N ASP A 176 -0.26 -29.67 -4.29
CA ASP A 176 -0.64 -28.88 -5.46
C ASP A 176 -2.15 -28.91 -5.71
N PHE A 177 -2.81 -30.04 -5.43
CA PHE A 177 -4.26 -30.20 -5.52
C PHE A 177 -5.00 -29.33 -4.50
N VAL A 178 -4.46 -29.23 -3.29
CA VAL A 178 -5.04 -28.49 -2.16
C VAL A 178 -4.49 -27.07 -2.06
N MET A 179 -3.30 -26.80 -2.64
CA MET A 179 -2.81 -25.43 -2.73
C MET A 179 -3.80 -24.62 -3.55
N THR A 180 -4.62 -23.84 -2.85
CA THR A 180 -5.03 -22.54 -3.36
C THR A 180 -3.77 -21.92 -3.93
N GLU A 181 -3.77 -21.52 -5.19
CA GLU A 181 -2.76 -20.55 -5.63
C GLU A 181 -2.77 -19.44 -4.59
N ASN A 182 -1.75 -19.40 -3.73
CA ASN A 182 -1.77 -18.65 -2.47
C ASN A 182 -1.88 -17.13 -2.73
N GLY A 183 -1.83 -16.72 -4.00
CA GLY A 183 -2.12 -15.38 -4.48
C GLY A 183 -3.59 -15.17 -4.87
N MET A 184 -4.17 -15.98 -5.76
CA MET A 184 -5.45 -15.65 -6.43
C MET A 184 -6.66 -15.59 -5.49
N SER A 185 -6.82 -16.54 -4.56
CA SER A 185 -8.03 -16.59 -3.70
C SER A 185 -8.08 -15.46 -2.67
N LEU A 186 -6.94 -15.19 -2.03
CA LEU A 186 -6.79 -14.11 -1.05
C LEU A 186 -6.79 -12.73 -1.73
N SER A 187 -6.16 -12.64 -2.91
CA SER A 187 -6.20 -11.45 -3.79
C SER A 187 -7.64 -11.09 -4.14
N TRP A 188 -8.47 -12.05 -4.56
CA TRP A 188 -9.85 -11.78 -4.92
C TRP A 188 -10.69 -11.26 -3.74
N LEU A 189 -10.55 -11.88 -2.56
CA LEU A 189 -11.25 -11.46 -1.35
C LEU A 189 -10.82 -10.05 -0.91
N PHE A 190 -9.52 -9.75 -0.93
CA PHE A 190 -9.00 -8.41 -0.62
C PHE A 190 -9.41 -7.36 -1.64
N THR A 191 -9.49 -7.71 -2.92
CA THR A 191 -9.95 -6.81 -3.97
C THR A 191 -11.43 -6.48 -3.79
N ILE A 192 -12.30 -7.46 -3.47
CA ILE A 192 -13.73 -7.20 -3.21
C ILE A 192 -13.92 -6.30 -1.99
N ILE A 193 -13.24 -6.59 -0.88
CA ILE A 193 -13.32 -5.74 0.33
C ILE A 193 -12.84 -4.33 0.01
N SER A 194 -11.73 -4.19 -0.73
CA SER A 194 -11.20 -2.89 -1.12
C SER A 194 -12.21 -2.11 -1.97
N ILE A 195 -12.84 -2.75 -2.96
CA ILE A 195 -13.88 -2.12 -3.80
C ILE A 195 -15.05 -1.64 -2.95
N ALA A 196 -15.58 -2.49 -2.07
CA ALA A 196 -16.72 -2.15 -1.23
C ALA A 196 -16.41 -0.93 -0.34
N VAL A 197 -15.22 -0.88 0.27
CA VAL A 197 -14.81 0.25 1.11
C VAL A 197 -14.55 1.51 0.27
N ALA A 198 -13.94 1.40 -0.92
CA ALA A 198 -13.79 2.54 -1.83
C ALA A 198 -15.13 3.16 -2.21
N ILE A 199 -16.12 2.34 -2.59
CA ILE A 199 -17.46 2.81 -2.94
C ILE A 199 -18.10 3.52 -1.74
N ALA A 200 -17.96 2.96 -0.54
CA ALA A 200 -18.47 3.59 0.68
C ALA A 200 -17.81 4.97 0.95
N ILE A 201 -16.49 5.08 0.75
CA ILE A 201 -15.76 6.35 0.89
C ILE A 201 -16.20 7.36 -0.17
N ILE A 202 -16.26 6.95 -1.44
CA ILE A 202 -16.72 7.80 -2.55
C ILE A 202 -18.13 8.30 -2.28
N TYR A 203 -19.04 7.41 -1.89
CA TYR A 203 -20.41 7.78 -1.55
C TYR A 203 -20.46 8.78 -0.38
N GLY A 204 -19.66 8.53 0.67
CA GLY A 204 -19.56 9.43 1.82
C GLY A 204 -19.03 10.82 1.47
N GLU A 205 -17.97 10.92 0.66
CA GLU A 205 -17.39 12.21 0.25
C GLU A 205 -18.26 12.91 -0.81
N MET A 206 -18.93 12.18 -1.70
CA MET A 206 -19.92 12.74 -2.64
C MET A 206 -21.13 13.29 -1.91
N ARG A 207 -21.66 12.58 -0.91
CA ARG A 207 -22.74 13.10 -0.06
C ARG A 207 -22.33 14.39 0.63
N ARG A 208 -21.13 14.45 1.22
CA ARG A 208 -20.59 15.69 1.81
C ARG A 208 -20.44 16.82 0.80
N LEU A 209 -20.06 16.50 -0.44
CA LEU A 209 -19.98 17.49 -1.52
C LEU A 209 -21.37 18.08 -1.78
N PHE A 210 -22.39 17.25 -1.97
CA PHE A 210 -23.76 17.73 -2.17
C PHE A 210 -24.29 18.53 -0.98
N ASP A 211 -24.09 18.05 0.25
CA ASP A 211 -24.48 18.77 1.47
C ASP A 211 -23.80 20.15 1.54
N THR A 212 -22.51 20.23 1.19
CA THR A 212 -21.75 21.50 1.18
C THR A 212 -22.17 22.45 0.05
N LEU A 213 -22.65 21.91 -1.08
CA LEU A 213 -23.15 22.71 -2.21
C LEU A 213 -24.55 23.29 -1.93
N ILE A 214 -25.41 22.53 -1.25
CA ILE A 214 -26.79 22.92 -0.93
C ILE A 214 -26.83 23.88 0.26
N THR A 215 -25.94 23.70 1.24
CA THR A 215 -25.90 24.55 2.43
C THR A 215 -25.50 25.97 2.05
N PRO A 216 -26.29 27.01 2.44
CA PRO A 216 -25.93 28.39 2.13
C PRO A 216 -24.61 28.76 2.81
N PRO A 217 -23.72 29.53 2.13
CA PRO A 217 -22.45 29.91 2.70
C PRO A 217 -22.67 30.78 3.95
N ASP A 218 -21.90 30.52 4.99
CA ASP A 218 -21.93 31.32 6.20
C ASP A 218 -21.35 32.71 5.89
N LYS A 219 -22.24 33.71 5.84
CA LYS A 219 -21.89 35.09 5.54
C LYS A 219 -21.20 35.79 6.72
N THR A 220 -21.22 35.20 7.91
CA THR A 220 -20.57 35.76 9.12
C THR A 220 -19.07 35.46 9.16
N VAL A 221 -18.62 34.49 8.36
CA VAL A 221 -17.23 34.04 8.27
C VAL A 221 -16.54 34.68 7.06
N PRO A 222 -15.24 35.02 7.13
CA PRO A 222 -14.49 35.55 6.00
C PRO A 222 -14.65 34.70 4.74
N ARG A 223 -14.66 35.35 3.57
CA ARG A 223 -14.88 34.70 2.25
C ARG A 223 -13.90 33.56 1.95
N SER A 224 -12.77 33.46 2.64
CA SER A 224 -11.83 32.35 2.54
C SER A 224 -12.28 31.07 3.23
N VAL A 225 -13.33 31.11 4.06
CA VAL A 225 -13.74 30.00 4.92
C VAL A 225 -15.25 29.82 5.06
N MET A 226 -16.04 30.56 4.28
CA MET A 226 -17.52 30.59 4.32
C MET A 226 -18.21 29.23 4.11
N TYR A 227 -17.51 28.24 3.55
CA TYR A 227 -18.02 26.89 3.33
C TYR A 227 -17.52 25.87 4.36
N GLY A 228 -16.80 26.33 5.39
CA GLY A 228 -16.39 25.49 6.52
C GLY A 228 -15.21 24.54 6.25
N MET A 229 -14.98 23.64 7.19
CA MET A 229 -13.88 22.67 7.14
C MET A 229 -14.08 21.57 6.09
N SER A 230 -15.33 21.31 5.66
CA SER A 230 -15.64 20.30 4.64
C SER A 230 -14.98 20.62 3.30
N THR A 231 -14.89 21.90 2.91
CA THR A 231 -14.22 22.32 1.68
C THR A 231 -12.75 21.90 1.63
N PHE A 232 -12.01 22.07 2.73
CA PHE A 232 -10.60 21.69 2.79
C PHE A 232 -10.42 20.18 2.64
N ARG A 233 -11.35 19.39 3.19
CA ARG A 233 -11.36 17.93 3.06
C ARG A 233 -11.71 17.46 1.65
N LEU A 234 -12.74 18.04 1.05
CA LEU A 234 -13.21 17.66 -0.28
C LEU A 234 -12.15 18.00 -1.33
N THR A 235 -11.60 19.22 -1.28
CA THR A 235 -10.55 19.65 -2.20
C THR A 235 -9.28 18.80 -2.10
N SER A 236 -8.89 18.35 -0.89
CA SER A 236 -7.76 17.42 -0.74
C SER A 236 -8.10 16.03 -1.28
N PHE A 237 -9.24 15.47 -0.89
CA PHE A 237 -9.71 14.15 -1.35
C PHE A 237 -9.76 14.03 -2.89
N PHE A 238 -10.50 14.89 -3.59
CA PHE A 238 -10.66 14.78 -5.04
C PHE A 238 -9.34 14.99 -5.80
N SER A 239 -8.48 15.89 -5.30
CA SER A 239 -7.17 16.11 -5.91
C SER A 239 -6.24 14.91 -5.72
N SER A 240 -6.25 14.27 -4.55
CA SER A 240 -5.32 13.19 -4.22
C SER A 240 -5.72 11.89 -4.92
N VAL A 241 -7.02 11.66 -5.10
CA VAL A 241 -7.55 10.60 -5.99
C VAL A 241 -6.94 10.75 -7.39
N GLY A 242 -7.10 11.91 -8.02
CA GLY A 242 -6.63 12.12 -9.40
C GLY A 242 -5.10 12.16 -9.53
N CYS A 243 -4.37 12.70 -8.55
CA CYS A 243 -2.91 12.77 -8.60
C CYS A 243 -2.23 11.41 -8.34
N ALA A 244 -2.83 10.53 -7.54
CA ALA A 244 -2.20 9.26 -7.19
C ALA A 244 -2.24 8.23 -8.33
N MET A 245 -3.32 8.19 -9.12
CA MET A 245 -3.52 7.13 -10.13
C MET A 245 -2.37 7.03 -11.14
N PRO A 246 -1.92 8.12 -11.79
CA PRO A 246 -0.87 8.02 -12.81
C PRO A 246 0.43 7.46 -12.23
N LEU A 247 0.79 7.82 -10.99
CA LEU A 247 2.03 7.35 -10.38
C LEU A 247 1.99 5.85 -10.03
N ILE A 248 0.85 5.35 -9.55
CA ILE A 248 0.70 3.97 -9.08
C ILE A 248 0.78 2.97 -10.24
N ILE A 249 0.29 3.33 -11.43
CA ILE A 249 0.28 2.44 -12.60
C ILE A 249 1.60 2.42 -13.36
N LEU A 250 2.50 3.40 -13.14
CA LEU A 250 3.73 3.53 -13.92
C LEU A 250 4.61 2.27 -13.92
N PRO A 251 4.82 1.58 -12.79
CA PRO A 251 5.63 0.37 -12.79
C PRO A 251 5.07 -0.73 -13.70
N SER A 252 3.78 -1.03 -13.59
CA SER A 252 3.13 -2.06 -14.43
C SER A 252 3.08 -1.64 -15.90
N TYR A 253 2.77 -0.37 -16.18
CA TYR A 253 2.79 0.15 -17.55
C TYR A 253 4.15 0.01 -18.23
N MET A 254 5.23 0.34 -17.54
CA MET A 254 6.58 0.23 -18.10
C MET A 254 6.97 -1.23 -18.34
N LYS A 255 6.58 -2.15 -17.45
CA LYS A 255 6.82 -3.60 -17.67
C LYS A 255 6.08 -4.10 -18.89
N ASP A 256 4.78 -3.83 -18.98
CA ASP A 256 3.95 -4.28 -20.11
C ASP A 256 4.44 -3.71 -21.44
N SER A 257 4.88 -2.43 -21.46
CA SER A 257 5.33 -1.75 -22.67
C SER A 257 6.68 -2.24 -23.21
N PHE A 258 7.54 -2.73 -22.31
CA PHE A 258 8.88 -3.23 -22.61
C PHE A 258 8.97 -4.76 -22.58
N ASP A 259 7.85 -5.46 -22.36
CA ASP A 259 7.80 -6.91 -22.39
C ASP A 259 8.31 -7.45 -23.74
N GLY A 260 9.22 -8.41 -23.68
CA GLY A 260 9.93 -8.96 -24.86
C GLY A 260 10.90 -8.02 -25.60
N LYS A 261 11.11 -6.77 -25.15
CA LYS A 261 12.07 -5.82 -25.76
C LYS A 261 13.34 -5.62 -24.94
N ILE A 262 13.25 -5.77 -23.62
CA ILE A 262 14.38 -5.60 -22.70
C ILE A 262 14.50 -6.86 -21.84
N ASP A 263 15.47 -7.72 -22.17
CA ASP A 263 15.72 -8.96 -21.41
C ASP A 263 16.43 -8.71 -20.08
N ASN A 264 17.07 -7.54 -19.91
CA ASN A 264 17.81 -7.21 -18.70
C ASN A 264 16.91 -6.54 -17.65
N SER A 265 16.55 -7.30 -16.62
CA SER A 265 15.76 -6.85 -15.46
C SER A 265 16.29 -5.57 -14.78
N PHE A 266 17.61 -5.37 -14.75
CA PHE A 266 18.19 -4.14 -14.20
C PHE A 266 17.89 -2.91 -15.05
N VAL A 267 17.94 -3.04 -16.37
CA VAL A 267 17.68 -1.94 -17.30
C VAL A 267 16.21 -1.55 -17.23
N LEU A 268 15.30 -2.53 -17.24
CA LEU A 268 13.86 -2.28 -17.06
C LEU A 268 13.58 -1.54 -15.74
N GLN A 269 14.24 -1.94 -14.66
CA GLN A 269 14.06 -1.29 -13.38
C GLN A 269 14.55 0.16 -13.36
N ILE A 270 15.64 0.47 -14.08
CA ILE A 270 16.12 1.85 -14.22
C ILE A 270 15.06 2.72 -14.91
N TRP A 271 14.37 2.20 -15.93
CA TRP A 271 13.27 2.92 -16.60
C TRP A 271 12.09 3.17 -15.66
N ILE A 272 11.69 2.17 -14.87
CA ILE A 272 10.63 2.31 -13.85
C ILE A 272 11.01 3.37 -12.81
N VAL A 273 12.22 3.28 -12.26
CA VAL A 273 12.74 4.23 -11.26
C VAL A 273 12.81 5.64 -11.83
N ALA A 274 13.34 5.79 -13.04
CA ALA A 274 13.41 7.08 -13.73
C ALA A 274 12.03 7.70 -13.92
N SER A 275 11.04 6.90 -14.33
CA SER A 275 9.65 7.33 -14.52
C SER A 275 9.04 7.86 -13.21
N CYS A 276 9.13 7.08 -12.13
CA CYS A 276 8.64 7.46 -10.82
C CYS A 276 9.35 8.72 -10.29
N ILE A 277 10.68 8.81 -10.44
CA ILE A 277 11.45 9.97 -10.00
C ILE A 277 11.08 11.22 -10.81
N LEU A 278 10.94 11.13 -12.14
CA LEU A 278 10.56 12.27 -12.98
C LEU A 278 9.19 12.83 -12.56
N TYR A 279 8.21 11.95 -12.34
CA TYR A 279 6.91 12.34 -11.82
C TYR A 279 7.03 13.02 -10.44
N LEU A 280 7.71 12.39 -9.48
CA LEU A 280 7.84 12.89 -8.10
C LEU A 280 8.64 14.21 -8.01
N VAL A 281 9.72 14.34 -8.78
CA VAL A 281 10.50 15.58 -8.88
C VAL A 281 9.65 16.69 -9.50
N GLY A 282 8.96 16.37 -10.61
CA GLY A 282 7.95 17.24 -11.22
C GLY A 282 6.94 17.72 -10.18
N PHE A 283 6.38 16.80 -9.40
CA PHE A 283 5.33 17.03 -8.41
C PHE A 283 5.75 17.86 -7.21
N PHE A 284 6.95 17.68 -6.67
CA PHE A 284 7.35 18.33 -5.42
C PHE A 284 8.32 19.51 -5.55
N ARG A 285 9.14 19.60 -6.60
CA ARG A 285 10.29 20.55 -6.63
C ARG A 285 10.03 21.87 -7.38
N PHE A 286 9.15 21.90 -8.37
CA PHE A 286 8.95 23.08 -9.23
C PHE A 286 7.99 24.13 -8.66
N THR A 287 8.16 24.48 -7.38
CA THR A 287 7.26 25.42 -6.69
C THR A 287 7.34 26.83 -7.27
N HIS A 288 8.53 27.27 -7.70
CA HIS A 288 8.73 28.61 -8.26
C HIS A 288 7.97 28.81 -9.58
N LEU A 289 7.95 27.79 -10.45
CA LEU A 289 7.21 27.88 -11.71
C LEU A 289 5.70 28.03 -11.46
N ARG A 290 5.19 27.28 -10.48
CA ARG A 290 3.78 27.37 -10.05
C ARG A 290 3.48 28.71 -9.39
N ASP A 291 4.38 29.24 -8.57
CA ASP A 291 4.24 30.58 -7.98
C ASP A 291 4.15 31.67 -9.06
N LEU A 292 4.96 31.54 -10.13
CA LEU A 292 4.86 32.43 -11.29
C LEU A 292 3.49 32.32 -11.98
N MET A 293 2.97 31.10 -12.17
CA MET A 293 1.62 30.90 -12.73
C MET A 293 0.54 31.54 -11.85
N ILE A 294 0.59 31.34 -10.53
CA ILE A 294 -0.36 31.93 -9.57
C ILE A 294 -0.33 33.46 -9.63
N ARG A 295 0.87 34.05 -9.66
CA ARG A 295 1.05 35.50 -9.72
C ARG A 295 0.52 36.11 -11.02
N LYS A 296 0.66 35.41 -12.16
CA LYS A 296 0.20 35.89 -13.47
C LYS A 296 -1.30 35.69 -13.72
N LEU A 297 -1.87 34.54 -13.32
CA LEU A 297 -3.23 34.15 -13.71
C LEU A 297 -4.26 34.28 -12.59
N THR A 298 -3.86 34.55 -11.34
CA THR A 298 -4.62 34.27 -10.10
C THR A 298 -4.66 32.78 -9.74
N SER A 299 -4.74 32.47 -8.44
CA SER A 299 -4.63 31.08 -7.95
C SER A 299 -5.68 30.13 -8.52
N ARG A 300 -6.92 30.59 -8.70
CA ARG A 300 -8.04 29.76 -9.17
C ARG A 300 -7.90 29.41 -10.64
N LEU A 301 -7.60 30.42 -11.47
CA LEU A 301 -7.37 30.20 -12.90
C LEU A 301 -6.08 29.42 -13.14
N ALA A 302 -5.03 29.64 -12.33
CA ALA A 302 -3.80 28.85 -12.41
C ALA A 302 -4.04 27.36 -12.13
N VAL A 303 -4.89 27.02 -11.14
CA VAL A 303 -5.31 25.63 -10.91
C VAL A 303 -6.09 25.09 -12.11
N MET A 304 -7.10 25.79 -12.61
CA MET A 304 -7.86 25.35 -13.78
C MET A 304 -6.98 25.12 -15.01
N VAL A 305 -6.12 26.08 -15.35
CA VAL A 305 -5.19 25.95 -16.47
C VAL A 305 -4.23 24.78 -16.26
N SER A 306 -3.73 24.58 -15.03
CA SER A 306 -2.87 23.44 -14.74
C SER A 306 -3.58 22.09 -14.93
N VAL A 307 -4.84 21.98 -14.51
CA VAL A 307 -5.65 20.76 -14.68
C VAL A 307 -6.00 20.50 -16.14
N VAL A 308 -6.38 21.53 -16.90
CA VAL A 308 -6.67 21.39 -18.34
C VAL A 308 -5.41 20.99 -19.11
N MET A 309 -4.27 21.62 -18.83
CA MET A 309 -3.00 21.25 -19.47
C MET A 309 -2.57 19.85 -19.06
N ALA A 310 -2.74 19.46 -17.78
CA ALA A 310 -2.44 18.11 -17.32
C ALA A 310 -3.33 17.08 -18.02
N PHE A 311 -4.62 17.37 -18.18
CA PHE A 311 -5.55 16.52 -18.92
C PHE A 311 -5.10 16.29 -20.36
N ILE A 312 -4.71 17.35 -21.07
CA ILE A 312 -4.22 17.22 -22.46
C ILE A 312 -2.97 16.34 -22.52
N LEU A 313 -2.02 16.53 -21.60
CA LEU A 313 -0.81 15.70 -21.56
C LEU A 313 -1.11 14.24 -21.18
N LEU A 314 -1.99 14.00 -20.21
CA LEU A 314 -2.42 12.66 -19.80
C LEU A 314 -3.16 11.95 -20.94
N LEU A 315 -4.04 12.66 -21.66
CA LEU A 315 -4.75 12.14 -22.82
C LEU A 315 -3.78 11.81 -23.96
N LEU A 316 -2.77 12.64 -24.19
CA LEU A 316 -1.73 12.38 -25.18
C LEU A 316 -0.92 11.11 -24.85
N CYS A 317 -0.53 10.93 -23.57
CA CYS A 317 0.13 9.69 -23.13
C CYS A 317 -0.76 8.46 -23.33
N GLY A 318 -2.06 8.58 -22.99
CA GLY A 318 -3.00 7.47 -23.12
C GLY A 318 -3.36 7.09 -24.56
N LEU A 319 -3.40 8.06 -25.48
CA LEU A 319 -3.75 7.83 -26.89
C LEU A 319 -2.60 7.25 -27.71
N ILE A 320 -1.38 7.74 -27.49
CA ILE A 320 -0.21 7.33 -28.28
C ILE A 320 0.36 6.01 -27.76
N ASP A 321 0.14 5.72 -26.47
CA ASP A 321 0.56 4.50 -25.79
C ASP A 321 2.03 4.11 -26.07
N ASN A 322 2.92 5.08 -25.88
CA ASN A 322 4.35 4.92 -26.10
C ASN A 322 5.12 5.22 -24.81
N ALA A 323 5.83 4.22 -24.29
CA ALA A 323 6.56 4.32 -23.02
C ALA A 323 7.59 5.46 -22.98
N VAL A 324 8.32 5.70 -24.07
CA VAL A 324 9.34 6.75 -24.13
C VAL A 324 8.70 8.13 -24.11
N LEU A 325 7.64 8.32 -24.89
CA LEU A 325 6.88 9.57 -24.87
C LEU A 325 6.27 9.82 -23.50
N THR A 326 5.65 8.80 -22.90
CA THR A 326 5.09 8.86 -21.55
C THR A 326 6.17 9.30 -20.57
N LEU A 327 7.36 8.69 -20.58
CA LEU A 327 8.47 9.05 -19.69
C LEU A 327 8.88 10.52 -19.81
N LEU A 328 9.00 11.05 -21.04
CA LEU A 328 9.35 12.46 -21.28
C LEU A 328 8.27 13.41 -20.73
N LEU A 329 7.00 13.01 -20.80
CA LEU A 329 5.88 13.83 -20.36
C LEU A 329 5.59 13.73 -18.85
N LEU A 330 6.18 12.78 -18.13
CA LEU A 330 5.96 12.64 -16.67
C LEU A 330 6.43 13.83 -15.86
N LEU A 331 7.55 14.47 -16.25
CA LEU A 331 8.03 15.67 -15.58
C LEU A 331 7.02 16.82 -15.72
N PRO A 332 6.60 17.27 -16.92
CA PRO A 332 5.62 18.35 -17.05
C PRO A 332 4.25 17.96 -16.46
N ILE A 333 3.81 16.71 -16.58
CA ILE A 333 2.59 16.23 -15.90
C ILE A 333 2.70 16.41 -14.39
N GLY A 334 3.79 15.93 -13.79
CA GLY A 334 4.04 16.09 -12.35
C GLY A 334 4.07 17.55 -11.92
N VAL A 335 4.69 18.44 -12.72
CA VAL A 335 4.71 19.88 -12.46
C VAL A 335 3.31 20.48 -12.39
N LEU A 336 2.45 20.12 -13.34
CA LEU A 336 1.07 20.62 -13.40
C LEU A 336 0.21 20.03 -12.27
N LEU A 337 0.28 18.73 -12.02
CA LEU A 337 -0.50 18.07 -10.96
C LEU A 337 -0.09 18.53 -9.55
N GLY A 338 1.20 18.81 -9.34
CA GLY A 338 1.67 19.35 -8.06
C GLY A 338 1.18 20.78 -7.75
N MET A 339 0.57 21.48 -8.72
CA MET A 339 -0.13 22.74 -8.49
C MET A 339 -1.26 22.59 -7.46
N SER A 340 -1.95 21.44 -7.46
CA SER A 340 -3.06 21.16 -6.54
C SER A 340 -2.63 21.19 -5.07
N TYR A 341 -1.49 20.55 -4.75
CA TYR A 341 -0.93 20.52 -3.39
C TYR A 341 -0.37 21.89 -2.97
N GLN A 342 0.21 22.65 -3.90
CA GLN A 342 0.66 24.00 -3.63
C GLN A 342 -0.51 24.95 -3.33
N PHE A 343 -1.58 24.84 -4.12
CA PHE A 343 -2.80 25.59 -3.89
C PHE A 343 -3.43 25.26 -2.54
N GLN A 344 -3.56 23.98 -2.17
CA GLN A 344 -4.11 23.57 -0.87
C GLN A 344 -3.31 24.11 0.32
N ARG A 345 -1.98 24.14 0.17
CA ARG A 345 -1.09 24.76 1.16
C ARG A 345 -1.39 26.25 1.29
N ASP A 346 -1.38 26.98 0.19
CA ASP A 346 -1.61 28.43 0.19
C ASP A 346 -3.02 28.77 0.70
N TYR A 347 -4.01 27.95 0.36
CA TYR A 347 -5.38 28.07 0.84
C TYR A 347 -5.48 27.87 2.37
N ARG A 348 -4.78 26.88 2.92
CA ARG A 348 -4.68 26.69 4.38
C ARG A 348 -4.02 27.89 5.08
N LEU A 349 -2.95 28.43 4.52
CA LEU A 349 -2.25 29.58 5.11
C LEU A 349 -3.10 30.84 5.07
N MET A 350 -3.86 31.03 3.98
CA MET A 350 -4.81 32.13 3.88
C MET A 350 -5.95 31.99 4.90
N ALA A 351 -6.50 30.79 5.06
CA ALA A 351 -7.54 30.51 6.03
C ALA A 351 -7.07 30.74 7.47
N MET A 352 -5.83 30.39 7.81
CA MET A 352 -5.25 30.70 9.12
C MET A 352 -5.16 32.22 9.39
N ARG A 353 -4.80 33.02 8.38
CA ARG A 353 -4.73 34.49 8.50
C ARG A 353 -6.08 35.16 8.77
N SER A 354 -7.19 34.45 8.59
CA SER A 354 -8.53 34.95 8.91
C SER A 354 -8.75 35.18 10.42
N GLY A 355 -7.89 34.61 11.28
CA GLY A 355 -7.91 34.85 12.73
C GLY A 355 -9.02 34.14 13.50
N GLN A 356 -9.85 33.33 12.83
CA GLN A 356 -10.92 32.58 13.50
C GLN A 356 -10.38 31.41 14.32
N THR A 357 -10.89 31.27 15.55
CA THR A 357 -10.45 30.26 16.54
C THR A 357 -10.68 28.82 16.09
N GLU A 358 -11.66 28.58 15.22
CA GLU A 358 -11.92 27.26 14.65
C GLU A 358 -10.94 26.87 13.54
N PHE A 359 -10.32 27.85 12.87
CA PHE A 359 -9.51 27.68 11.66
C PHE A 359 -8.00 27.81 11.90
N THR A 360 -7.50 27.08 12.89
CA THR A 360 -6.05 26.95 13.12
C THR A 360 -5.37 26.12 12.03
N GLU A 361 -4.12 26.44 11.67
CA GLU A 361 -3.36 25.69 10.66
C GLU A 361 -3.32 24.18 10.95
N ARG A 362 -3.13 23.81 12.22
CA ARG A 362 -3.09 22.41 12.67
C ARG A 362 -4.39 21.67 12.37
N LYS A 363 -5.55 22.28 12.70
CA LYS A 363 -6.86 21.66 12.45
C LYS A 363 -7.11 21.50 10.95
N ILE A 364 -6.85 22.54 10.16
CA ILE A 364 -7.06 22.50 8.70
C ILE A 364 -6.15 21.45 8.06
N HIS A 365 -4.87 21.42 8.44
CA HIS A 365 -3.93 20.45 7.90
C HIS A 365 -4.34 19.01 8.23
N GLN A 366 -4.84 18.76 9.45
CA GLN A 366 -5.33 17.44 9.83
C GLN A 366 -6.53 17.00 8.99
N VAL A 367 -7.46 17.91 8.71
CA VAL A 367 -8.62 17.63 7.86
C VAL A 367 -8.21 17.40 6.41
N GLN A 368 -7.30 18.21 5.87
CA GLN A 368 -6.74 18.03 4.54
C GLN A 368 -6.04 16.68 4.40
N TYR A 369 -5.19 16.34 5.37
CA TYR A 369 -4.45 15.09 5.40
C TYR A 369 -5.35 13.86 5.44
N THR A 370 -6.43 13.88 6.24
CA THR A 370 -7.41 12.79 6.22
C THR A 370 -8.02 12.64 4.83
N GLY A 371 -8.36 13.75 4.15
CA GLY A 371 -8.83 13.72 2.77
C GLY A 371 -7.78 13.20 1.79
N ASP A 372 -6.52 13.65 1.92
CA ASP A 372 -5.40 13.22 1.08
C ASP A 372 -5.21 11.70 1.15
N VAL A 373 -5.09 11.17 2.37
CA VAL A 373 -4.83 9.75 2.64
C VAL A 373 -5.97 8.86 2.15
N LEU A 374 -7.23 9.27 2.38
CA LEU A 374 -8.40 8.56 1.85
C LEU A 374 -8.43 8.60 0.32
N GLY A 375 -8.13 9.75 -0.28
CA GLY A 375 -8.16 9.90 -1.73
C GLY A 375 -7.04 9.15 -2.44
N VAL A 376 -5.81 9.11 -1.90
CA VAL A 376 -4.73 8.25 -2.43
C VAL A 376 -5.14 6.78 -2.40
N SER A 377 -5.81 6.34 -1.33
CA SER A 377 -6.24 4.95 -1.18
C SER A 377 -7.36 4.57 -2.17
N VAL A 378 -8.35 5.43 -2.34
CA VAL A 378 -9.40 5.26 -3.37
C VAL A 378 -8.81 5.34 -4.79
N GLY A 379 -7.88 6.26 -5.01
CA GLY A 379 -7.14 6.39 -6.27
C GLY A 379 -6.40 5.11 -6.64
N ALA A 380 -5.72 4.49 -5.68
CA ALA A 380 -5.03 3.21 -5.88
C ALA A 380 -5.99 2.08 -6.34
N ILE A 381 -7.19 2.02 -5.76
CA ILE A 381 -8.22 1.00 -6.09
C ILE A 381 -8.68 1.17 -7.53
N ILE A 382 -9.11 2.39 -7.87
CA ILE A 382 -9.63 2.70 -9.21
C ILE A 382 -8.53 2.48 -10.26
N ALA A 383 -7.31 2.94 -9.98
CA ALA A 383 -6.17 2.75 -10.87
C ALA A 383 -5.87 1.27 -11.13
N GLY A 384 -5.76 0.45 -10.08
CA GLY A 384 -5.44 -0.97 -10.21
C GLY A 384 -6.49 -1.73 -11.03
N ILE A 385 -7.78 -1.51 -10.73
CA ILE A 385 -8.88 -2.20 -11.42
C ILE A 385 -9.01 -1.78 -12.87
N LEU A 386 -8.96 -0.46 -13.14
CA LEU A 386 -9.11 0.06 -14.49
C LEU A 386 -7.91 -0.32 -15.37
N TYR A 387 -6.70 -0.34 -14.81
CA TYR A 387 -5.51 -0.72 -15.56
C TYR A 387 -5.58 -2.17 -16.01
N GLU A 388 -5.85 -3.11 -15.10
CA GLU A 388 -5.90 -4.54 -15.40
C GLU A 388 -6.99 -4.92 -16.42
N ARG A 389 -8.09 -4.15 -16.47
CA ARG A 389 -9.24 -4.47 -17.34
C ARG A 389 -9.29 -3.68 -18.63
N PHE A 390 -8.84 -2.43 -18.60
CA PHE A 390 -9.08 -1.46 -19.68
C PHE A 390 -7.83 -0.66 -20.07
N GLY A 391 -6.66 -0.98 -19.48
CA GLY A 391 -5.37 -0.40 -19.84
C GLY A 391 -5.15 1.05 -19.38
N LEU A 392 -4.01 1.62 -19.80
CA LEU A 392 -3.51 2.94 -19.40
C LEU A 392 -4.53 4.06 -19.66
N PHE A 393 -5.08 4.13 -20.88
CA PHE A 393 -5.97 5.22 -21.31
C PHE A 393 -7.13 5.46 -20.35
N THR A 394 -7.78 4.38 -19.92
CA THR A 394 -8.96 4.43 -19.03
C THR A 394 -8.60 4.99 -17.65
N VAL A 395 -7.44 4.62 -17.12
CA VAL A 395 -6.95 5.16 -15.83
C VAL A 395 -6.68 6.66 -15.93
N LEU A 396 -6.01 7.11 -17.00
CA LEU A 396 -5.68 8.52 -17.18
C LEU A 396 -6.92 9.39 -17.39
N MET A 397 -7.94 8.86 -18.08
CA MET A 397 -9.25 9.50 -18.22
C MET A 397 -9.97 9.62 -16.86
N ALA A 398 -10.00 8.55 -16.07
CA ALA A 398 -10.60 8.56 -14.74
C ALA A 398 -9.87 9.55 -13.81
N ALA A 399 -8.54 9.54 -13.80
CA ALA A 399 -7.73 10.48 -13.02
C ALA A 399 -8.09 11.93 -13.37
N SER A 400 -8.21 12.22 -14.67
CA SER A 400 -8.56 13.54 -15.17
C SER A 400 -9.96 13.98 -14.76
N PHE A 401 -10.95 13.08 -14.77
CA PHE A 401 -12.30 13.37 -14.28
C PHE A 401 -12.29 13.85 -12.82
N PHE A 402 -11.59 13.15 -11.93
CA PHE A 402 -11.47 13.57 -10.53
C PHE A 402 -10.75 14.93 -10.37
N LEU A 403 -9.74 15.20 -11.21
CA LEU A 403 -9.05 16.49 -11.22
C LEU A 403 -9.95 17.62 -11.72
N PHE A 404 -10.83 17.38 -12.70
CA PHE A 404 -11.83 18.35 -13.13
C PHE A 404 -12.84 18.65 -12.03
N VAL A 405 -13.33 17.63 -11.32
CA VAL A 405 -14.21 17.83 -10.15
C VAL A 405 -13.51 18.70 -9.10
N TYR A 406 -12.24 18.42 -8.80
CA TYR A 406 -11.42 19.26 -7.92
C TYR A 406 -11.31 20.72 -8.44
N ALA A 407 -11.06 20.92 -9.73
CA ALA A 407 -10.88 22.24 -10.30
C ALA A 407 -12.17 23.08 -10.24
N ILE A 408 -13.33 22.45 -10.50
CA ILE A 408 -14.66 23.05 -10.34
C ILE A 408 -14.91 23.44 -8.87
N GLN A 409 -14.56 22.56 -7.92
CA GLN A 409 -14.67 22.87 -6.49
C GLN A 409 -13.82 24.08 -6.10
N VAL A 410 -12.60 24.20 -6.63
CA VAL A 410 -11.73 25.36 -6.39
C VAL A 410 -12.34 26.64 -6.93
N LEU A 411 -12.92 26.61 -8.14
CA LEU A 411 -13.60 27.77 -8.71
C LEU A 411 -14.81 28.22 -7.89
N TYR A 412 -15.60 27.26 -7.40
CA TYR A 412 -16.84 27.52 -6.68
C TYR A 412 -16.60 27.95 -5.23
N PHE A 413 -15.80 27.20 -4.48
CA PHE A 413 -15.63 27.42 -3.04
C PHE A 413 -14.61 28.51 -2.70
N VAL A 414 -13.59 28.70 -3.52
CA VAL A 414 -12.52 29.68 -3.24
C VAL A 414 -12.78 30.96 -4.02
N ARG A 415 -12.87 32.10 -3.33
CA ARG A 415 -13.05 33.42 -3.97
C ARG A 415 -11.75 34.19 -4.17
N HIS A 416 -10.83 34.10 -3.22
CA HIS A 416 -9.53 34.76 -3.31
C HIS A 416 -8.49 34.01 -2.46
N CYS A 417 -7.35 33.67 -3.07
CA CYS A 417 -6.22 33.07 -2.38
C CYS A 417 -4.92 33.62 -2.98
N PRO A 418 -4.27 34.62 -2.37
CA PRO A 418 -3.00 35.15 -2.85
C PRO A 418 -1.87 34.13 -2.64
N PRO A 419 -0.79 34.17 -3.46
CA PRO A 419 0.37 33.32 -3.25
C PRO A 419 1.03 33.61 -1.89
N SER A 420 1.58 32.57 -1.26
CA SER A 420 2.31 32.74 0.00
C SER A 420 3.68 33.42 -0.24
N ASN A 421 3.93 34.54 0.43
CA ASN A 421 5.23 35.21 0.44
C ASN A 421 6.17 34.53 1.45
N GLU A 422 6.65 33.33 1.13
CA GLU A 422 7.72 32.68 1.90
C GLU A 422 9.11 33.03 1.34
N PRO A 423 10.11 33.28 2.20
CA PRO A 423 11.47 33.58 1.75
C PRO A 423 12.09 32.38 1.05
N THR A 424 12.77 32.64 -0.07
CA THR A 424 13.50 31.61 -0.82
C THR A 424 14.72 31.15 -0.03
N VAL A 425 14.81 29.85 0.24
CA VAL A 425 15.94 29.27 0.96
C VAL A 425 17.04 28.92 -0.02
N ARG A 426 18.09 29.74 -0.07
CA ARG A 426 19.32 29.41 -0.80
C ARG A 426 19.95 28.14 -0.20
N LEU A 427 20.58 27.31 -1.05
CA LEU A 427 21.24 26.06 -0.64
C LEU A 427 22.14 26.20 0.61
N PRO A 428 22.97 27.26 0.73
CA PRO A 428 23.84 27.43 1.90
C PRO A 428 23.07 27.58 3.23
N ASN A 429 21.94 28.29 3.22
CA ASN A 429 21.10 28.45 4.41
C ASN A 429 20.41 27.14 4.81
N TYR A 430 20.10 26.29 3.83
CA TYR A 430 19.58 24.95 4.06
C TYR A 430 20.63 24.04 4.71
N PHE A 431 21.86 24.00 4.16
CA PHE A 431 22.95 23.23 4.77
C PHE A 431 23.34 23.73 6.16
N TYR A 432 23.29 25.04 6.40
CA TYR A 432 23.52 25.60 7.73
C TYR A 432 22.47 25.12 8.75
N ALA A 433 21.19 25.08 8.36
CA ALA A 433 20.13 24.59 9.24
C ALA A 433 20.24 23.08 9.55
N LEU A 434 20.82 22.32 8.62
CA LEU A 434 21.15 20.90 8.80
C LEU A 434 22.44 20.67 9.61
N LYS A 435 23.37 21.64 9.64
CA LYS A 435 24.63 21.56 10.38
C LYS A 435 24.42 21.58 11.91
N ASN A 436 23.33 22.17 12.39
CA ASN A 436 23.03 22.16 13.82
C ASN A 436 22.62 20.76 14.26
N SER A 437 23.33 20.19 15.25
CA SER A 437 23.18 18.81 15.69
C SER A 437 21.79 18.46 16.20
N LYS A 438 21.02 19.42 16.75
CA LYS A 438 19.66 19.16 17.24
C LYS A 438 18.59 19.29 16.15
N SER A 439 18.57 20.42 15.45
CA SER A 439 17.56 20.67 14.40
C SER A 439 17.79 19.82 13.15
N GLY A 440 19.05 19.66 12.73
CA GLY A 440 19.39 18.82 11.58
C GLY A 440 19.01 17.37 11.81
N THR A 441 19.40 16.81 12.95
CA THR A 441 19.07 15.42 13.32
C THR A 441 17.57 15.20 13.45
N PHE A 442 16.81 16.14 14.01
CA PHE A 442 15.34 16.04 14.04
C PHE A 442 14.74 15.95 12.62
N ALA A 443 15.19 16.81 11.70
CA ALA A 443 14.67 16.81 10.33
C ALA A 443 15.00 15.48 9.61
N TRP A 444 16.21 14.98 9.78
CA TRP A 444 16.67 13.71 9.20
C TRP A 444 16.06 12.47 9.86
N SER A 445 15.73 12.49 11.14
CA SER A 445 15.21 11.31 11.84
C SER A 445 13.69 11.22 11.85
N ALA A 446 12.99 12.35 11.75
CA ALA A 446 11.54 12.42 11.96
C ALA A 446 10.77 12.82 10.70
N VAL A 447 11.35 13.65 9.82
CA VAL A 447 10.65 14.16 8.63
C VAL A 447 11.14 13.49 7.34
N PHE A 448 12.43 13.15 7.26
CA PHE A 448 12.95 12.38 6.13
C PHE A 448 12.37 10.96 6.05
N PRO A 449 12.23 10.17 7.14
CA PRO A 449 11.68 8.82 7.07
C PRO A 449 10.20 8.79 6.68
N LEU A 450 9.44 9.85 6.99
CA LEU A 450 8.08 10.03 6.45
C LEU A 450 8.06 10.06 4.92
N GLY A 451 9.02 10.76 4.31
CA GLY A 451 9.16 10.79 2.86
C GLY A 451 9.53 9.42 2.29
N VAL A 452 10.43 8.71 2.97
CA VAL A 452 10.81 7.33 2.62
C VAL A 452 9.60 6.40 2.68
N GLN A 453 8.74 6.55 3.68
CA GLN A 453 7.51 5.80 3.82
C GLN A 453 6.53 6.06 2.68
N VAL A 454 6.36 7.32 2.27
CA VAL A 454 5.53 7.66 1.10
C VAL A 454 6.08 6.99 -0.16
N ALA A 455 7.40 6.95 -0.35
CA ALA A 455 8.00 6.25 -1.49
C ALA A 455 7.82 4.73 -1.42
N PHE A 456 7.85 4.13 -0.22
CA PHE A 456 7.52 2.72 -0.04
C PHE A 456 6.10 2.42 -0.53
N PHE A 457 5.11 3.22 -0.12
CA PHE A 457 3.74 3.02 -0.59
C PHE A 457 3.63 3.26 -2.10
N LEU A 458 4.06 4.41 -2.60
CA LEU A 458 3.77 4.84 -3.98
C LEU A 458 4.65 4.21 -5.06
N VAL A 459 5.85 3.72 -4.73
CA VAL A 459 6.81 3.20 -5.71
C VAL A 459 7.10 1.72 -5.47
N PHE A 460 7.42 1.33 -4.24
CA PHE A 460 7.81 -0.06 -3.95
C PHE A 460 6.64 -1.04 -4.09
N ILE A 461 5.52 -0.78 -3.40
CA ILE A 461 4.42 -1.73 -3.31
C ILE A 461 3.80 -2.04 -4.68
N PRO A 462 3.47 -1.06 -5.54
CA PRO A 462 2.89 -1.33 -6.87
C PRO A 462 3.81 -2.20 -7.72
N ASP A 463 5.11 -1.92 -7.69
CA ASP A 463 6.10 -2.67 -8.46
C ASP A 463 6.36 -4.08 -7.90
N TYR A 464 6.37 -4.23 -6.57
CA TYR A 464 6.65 -5.48 -5.88
C TYR A 464 5.50 -6.50 -5.99
N ILE A 465 4.24 -6.05 -5.97
CA ILE A 465 3.06 -6.94 -5.93
C ILE A 465 2.96 -7.83 -7.17
N GLU A 466 3.34 -7.27 -8.33
CA GLU A 466 3.37 -8.00 -9.59
C GLU A 466 4.43 -9.13 -9.58
N LYS A 467 5.58 -8.92 -8.93
CA LYS A 467 6.59 -9.97 -8.73
C LYS A 467 6.08 -11.15 -7.89
N VAL A 468 5.12 -10.89 -6.99
CA VAL A 468 4.49 -11.92 -6.16
C VAL A 468 3.25 -12.53 -6.86
N ARG A 469 2.99 -12.15 -8.13
CA ARG A 469 1.84 -12.60 -8.94
C ARG A 469 0.50 -12.33 -8.27
N ILE A 470 0.39 -11.16 -7.64
CA ILE A 470 -0.86 -10.67 -7.07
C ILE A 470 -1.37 -9.54 -7.95
N SER A 471 -2.69 -9.44 -8.07
CA SER A 471 -3.36 -8.35 -8.79
C SER A 471 -2.90 -6.99 -8.25
N LEU A 472 -2.62 -6.04 -9.15
CA LEU A 472 -2.36 -4.64 -8.84
C LEU A 472 -3.54 -4.04 -8.06
N ALA A 473 -4.77 -4.51 -8.29
CA ALA A 473 -5.93 -4.11 -7.50
C ALA A 473 -5.80 -4.49 -6.00
N THR A 474 -4.93 -5.44 -5.63
CA THR A 474 -4.66 -5.76 -4.21
C THR A 474 -3.73 -4.75 -3.54
N VAL A 475 -2.99 -3.91 -4.30
CA VAL A 475 -2.19 -2.79 -3.76
C VAL A 475 -3.03 -1.94 -2.81
N SER A 476 -4.28 -1.69 -3.18
CA SER A 476 -5.17 -0.86 -2.40
C SER A 476 -5.47 -1.37 -1.00
N PHE A 477 -5.48 -2.69 -0.80
CA PHE A 477 -5.71 -3.27 0.51
C PHE A 477 -4.62 -2.80 1.48
N TYR A 478 -3.37 -2.78 1.04
CA TYR A 478 -2.25 -2.30 1.84
C TYR A 478 -2.38 -0.81 2.16
N TYR A 479 -2.84 0.00 1.20
CA TYR A 479 -3.02 1.44 1.41
C TYR A 479 -4.13 1.70 2.42
N MET A 480 -5.27 1.04 2.22
CA MET A 480 -6.42 1.09 3.13
C MET A 480 -6.07 0.61 4.53
N LEU A 481 -5.29 -0.47 4.64
CA LEU A 481 -4.79 -0.96 5.92
C LEU A 481 -3.93 0.10 6.62
N ALA A 482 -3.01 0.74 5.89
CA ALA A 482 -2.20 1.82 6.44
C ALA A 482 -3.08 2.99 6.94
N VAL A 483 -4.13 3.35 6.20
CA VAL A 483 -5.11 4.37 6.62
C VAL A 483 -5.84 3.96 7.88
N VAL A 484 -6.39 2.75 7.95
CA VAL A 484 -7.12 2.26 9.12
C VAL A 484 -6.21 2.26 10.35
N CYS A 485 -4.99 1.76 10.22
CA CYS A 485 -4.01 1.75 11.30
C CYS A 485 -3.63 3.17 11.75
N GLY A 486 -3.29 4.07 10.82
CA GLY A 486 -2.83 5.41 11.15
C GLY A 486 -3.93 6.38 11.58
N GLU A 487 -5.02 6.44 10.82
CA GLU A 487 -6.08 7.44 11.01
C GLU A 487 -7.15 7.00 12.01
N MET A 488 -7.41 5.69 12.14
CA MET A 488 -8.44 5.19 13.04
C MET A 488 -7.82 4.62 14.33
N ILE A 489 -7.02 3.56 14.24
CA ILE A 489 -6.49 2.83 15.41
C ILE A 489 -5.58 3.74 16.24
N MET A 490 -4.57 4.36 15.62
CA MET A 490 -3.65 5.20 16.39
C MET A 490 -4.28 6.46 16.94
N LYS A 491 -5.22 7.10 16.24
CA LYS A 491 -5.94 8.26 16.80
C LYS A 491 -6.79 7.86 18.00
N LEU A 492 -7.44 6.70 17.97
CA LEU A 492 -8.16 6.16 19.12
C LEU A 492 -7.21 5.90 20.30
N LEU A 493 -6.06 5.27 20.04
CA LEU A 493 -5.03 5.02 21.06
C LEU A 493 -4.48 6.32 21.66
N ILE A 494 -4.24 7.35 20.83
CA ILE A 494 -3.80 8.67 21.30
C ILE A 494 -4.84 9.31 22.22
N ILE A 495 -6.15 9.15 21.92
CA ILE A 495 -7.23 9.69 22.75
C ILE A 495 -7.37 8.92 24.07
N TRP A 496 -7.17 7.59 24.04
CA TRP A 496 -7.24 6.77 25.25
C TRP A 496 -6.05 6.99 26.17
N PHE A 497 -4.84 7.13 25.62
CA PHE A 497 -3.58 7.26 26.35
C PHE A 497 -2.93 8.64 26.16
N GLU A 498 -3.70 9.72 26.28
CA GLU A 498 -3.25 11.09 25.98
C GLU A 498 -1.98 11.48 26.78
N ASP A 499 -1.90 11.09 28.05
CA ASP A 499 -0.78 11.38 28.96
C ASP A 499 0.52 10.64 28.57
N PHE A 500 0.40 9.47 27.96
CA PHE A 500 1.55 8.67 27.53
C PHE A 500 2.21 9.24 26.26
N PHE A 501 1.40 9.80 25.36
CA PHE A 501 1.84 10.29 24.06
C PHE A 501 2.33 11.74 24.10
N THR A 502 3.40 12.00 24.86
CA THR A 502 4.18 13.25 24.77
C THR A 502 4.89 13.39 23.40
N HIS A 503 5.35 14.60 23.05
CA HIS A 503 6.10 14.81 21.79
C HIS A 503 7.33 13.91 21.67
N LYS A 504 8.07 13.69 22.77
CA LYS A 504 9.25 12.83 22.78
C LYS A 504 8.89 11.36 22.59
N SER A 505 7.91 10.84 23.35
CA SER A 505 7.49 9.44 23.23
C SER A 505 6.91 9.13 21.85
N ARG A 506 6.14 10.07 21.27
CA ARG A 506 5.65 9.93 19.89
C ARG A 506 6.78 9.74 18.89
N ILE A 507 7.82 10.61 18.90
CA ILE A 507 8.95 10.51 17.96
C ILE A 507 9.68 9.17 18.11
N THR A 508 9.94 8.73 19.35
CA THR A 508 10.62 7.46 19.61
C THR A 508 9.81 6.26 19.14
N ILE A 509 8.53 6.18 19.50
CA ILE A 509 7.65 5.07 19.10
C ILE A 509 7.49 5.03 17.58
N THR A 510 7.39 6.18 16.93
CA THR A 510 7.33 6.30 15.48
C THR A 510 8.57 5.70 14.80
N ALA A 511 9.77 6.03 15.29
CA ALA A 511 11.03 5.49 14.79
C ALA A 511 11.11 3.96 14.99
N VAL A 512 10.67 3.46 16.14
CA VAL A 512 10.65 2.02 16.43
C VAL A 512 9.65 1.29 15.51
N LEU A 513 8.40 1.75 15.44
CA LEU A 513 7.36 1.11 14.62
C LEU A 513 7.73 1.10 13.13
N SER A 514 8.23 2.22 12.60
CA SER A 514 8.64 2.28 11.19
C SER A 514 9.79 1.32 10.88
N SER A 515 10.83 1.33 11.74
CA SER A 515 12.00 0.46 11.56
C SER A 515 11.65 -1.02 11.69
N VAL A 516 10.81 -1.38 12.68
CA VAL A 516 10.32 -2.75 12.87
C VAL A 516 9.47 -3.19 11.67
N GLY A 517 8.61 -2.31 11.16
CA GLY A 517 7.81 -2.59 9.95
C GLY A 517 8.67 -2.95 8.74
N TYR A 518 9.72 -2.16 8.49
CA TYR A 518 10.67 -2.44 7.40
C TYR A 518 11.49 -3.71 7.65
N LEU A 519 11.99 -3.92 8.87
CA LEU A 519 12.79 -5.10 9.22
C LEU A 519 12.00 -6.40 9.10
N ILE A 520 10.78 -6.45 9.62
CA ILE A 520 9.90 -7.62 9.53
C ILE A 520 9.67 -7.99 8.07
N PHE A 521 9.34 -6.99 7.23
CA PHE A 521 9.14 -7.21 5.81
C PHE A 521 10.43 -7.63 5.09
N ALA A 522 11.56 -7.00 5.41
CA ALA A 522 12.85 -7.33 4.83
C ALA A 522 13.34 -8.74 5.19
N LEU A 523 12.99 -9.27 6.37
CA LEU A 523 13.38 -10.62 6.79
C LEU A 523 12.70 -11.71 5.97
N SER A 524 11.44 -11.52 5.59
CA SER A 524 10.65 -12.46 4.80
C SER A 524 9.73 -11.69 3.83
N PRO A 525 10.26 -11.24 2.68
CA PRO A 525 9.48 -10.48 1.71
C PRO A 525 8.43 -11.41 1.08
N SER A 526 7.20 -11.31 1.58
CA SER A 526 6.02 -12.02 1.08
C SER A 526 4.79 -11.14 1.24
N ALA A 527 3.75 -11.38 0.44
CA ALA A 527 2.51 -10.61 0.50
C ALA A 527 1.83 -10.65 1.87
N LYS A 528 1.94 -11.78 2.60
CA LYS A 528 1.40 -11.96 3.95
C LYS A 528 2.19 -11.13 4.98
N VAL A 529 3.51 -11.15 4.91
CA VAL A 529 4.36 -10.36 5.82
C VAL A 529 4.27 -8.86 5.50
N LEU A 530 3.99 -8.49 4.24
CA LEU A 530 3.73 -7.11 3.86
C LEU A 530 2.51 -6.53 4.60
N VAL A 531 1.48 -7.33 4.90
CA VAL A 531 0.33 -6.90 5.74
C VAL A 531 0.82 -6.47 7.13
N ILE A 532 1.70 -7.26 7.74
CA ILE A 532 2.27 -6.95 9.07
C ILE A 532 3.14 -5.69 8.99
N GLY A 533 4.05 -5.62 8.00
CA GLY A 533 4.92 -4.46 7.81
C GLY A 533 4.13 -3.16 7.59
N VAL A 534 3.10 -3.20 6.73
CA VAL A 534 2.21 -2.07 6.44
C VAL A 534 1.38 -1.66 7.65
N THR A 535 0.98 -2.61 8.50
CA THR A 535 0.31 -2.30 9.78
C THR A 535 1.24 -1.44 10.64
N PHE A 536 2.48 -1.88 10.87
CA PHE A 536 3.46 -1.12 11.65
C PHE A 536 3.77 0.27 11.06
N LEU A 537 3.91 0.35 9.74
CA LEU A 537 4.12 1.61 9.03
C LEU A 537 2.89 2.53 9.18
N GLY A 538 1.67 2.02 9.02
CA GLY A 538 0.44 2.77 9.23
C GLY A 538 0.32 3.32 10.67
N LEU A 539 0.63 2.49 11.68
CA LEU A 539 0.66 2.93 13.07
C LEU A 539 1.73 4.03 13.29
N SER A 540 2.90 3.89 12.69
CA SER A 540 3.96 4.92 12.74
C SER A 540 3.48 6.25 12.14
N GLN A 541 2.84 6.18 10.97
CA GLN A 541 2.28 7.35 10.29
C GLN A 541 1.20 8.07 11.14
N GLY A 542 0.37 7.32 11.88
CA GLY A 542 -0.64 7.89 12.77
C GLY A 542 -0.08 8.65 13.99
N LEU A 543 1.16 8.37 14.40
CA LEU A 543 1.83 9.06 15.52
C LEU A 543 2.48 10.37 15.12
N HIS A 544 2.75 10.56 13.83
CA HIS A 544 3.26 11.83 13.32
C HIS A 544 2.22 12.93 13.54
N GLN A 545 2.66 14.04 14.12
CA GLN A 545 1.80 15.18 14.37
C GLN A 545 2.21 16.39 13.54
N PHE A 546 1.20 17.11 13.05
CA PHE A 546 1.38 18.41 12.39
C PHE A 546 2.02 19.48 13.31
N GLY A 547 2.12 19.23 14.62
CA GLY A 547 2.88 20.06 15.56
C GLY A 547 4.42 19.94 15.43
N TYR A 548 4.93 19.08 14.54
CA TYR A 548 6.37 18.95 14.29
C TYR A 548 6.98 20.25 13.75
N LEU A 549 6.20 21.07 13.03
CA LEU A 549 6.66 22.39 12.59
C LEU A 549 6.91 23.33 13.77
N ASP A 550 6.00 23.37 14.74
CA ASP A 550 6.12 24.24 15.91
C ASP A 550 7.22 23.74 16.86
N TYR A 551 7.31 22.43 17.02
CA TYR A 551 8.43 21.81 17.72
C TYR A 551 9.77 22.11 17.04
N TYR A 552 9.84 22.02 15.71
CA TYR A 552 11.04 22.38 14.97
C TYR A 552 11.43 23.86 15.13
N LYS A 553 10.45 24.79 15.12
CA LYS A 553 10.69 26.22 15.39
C LYS A 553 11.35 26.44 16.76
N SER A 554 11.00 25.64 17.77
CA SER A 554 11.65 25.71 19.10
C SER A 554 13.12 25.25 19.11
N LEU A 555 13.56 24.51 18.09
CA LEU A 555 14.93 23.99 17.97
C LEU A 555 15.86 24.91 17.16
N ILE A 556 15.29 25.90 16.46
CA ILE A 556 16.03 26.83 15.60
C ILE A 556 15.94 28.25 16.15
N ARG A 557 16.91 29.09 15.79
CA ARG A 557 16.93 30.51 16.17
C ARG A 557 15.72 31.26 15.58
N GLN A 558 15.24 32.27 16.30
CA GLN A 558 14.03 33.05 15.97
C GLN A 558 14.09 33.72 14.59
N ASP A 559 15.25 34.21 14.17
CA ASP A 559 15.51 34.79 12.84
C ASP A 559 15.25 33.81 11.69
N LYS A 560 15.28 32.50 11.96
CA LYS A 560 15.08 31.44 10.96
C LYS A 560 13.71 30.78 11.01
N HIS A 561 12.81 31.23 11.91
CA HIS A 561 11.43 30.74 12.00
C HIS A 561 10.66 30.83 10.67
N PRO A 562 10.81 31.89 9.85
CA PRO A 562 10.13 31.96 8.55
C PRO A 562 10.58 30.89 7.54
N ILE A 563 11.79 30.35 7.71
CA ILE A 563 12.42 29.38 6.81
C ILE A 563 12.17 27.91 7.26
N ALA A 564 11.73 27.72 8.50
CA ALA A 564 11.49 26.42 9.14
C ALA A 564 10.70 25.44 8.27
N ARG A 565 9.57 25.90 7.72
CA ARG A 565 8.67 25.08 6.91
C ARG A 565 9.34 24.59 5.64
N VAL A 566 10.05 25.47 4.94
CA VAL A 566 10.74 25.13 3.69
C VAL A 566 11.82 24.08 3.94
N ILE A 567 12.52 24.14 5.08
CA ILE A 567 13.52 23.13 5.45
C ILE A 567 12.86 21.76 5.63
N LEU A 568 11.75 21.69 6.39
CA LEU A 568 11.05 20.42 6.62
C LEU A 568 10.46 19.83 5.33
N VAL A 569 9.86 20.66 4.47
CA VAL A 569 9.36 20.20 3.16
C VAL A 569 10.51 19.68 2.28
N ARG A 570 11.68 20.32 2.30
CA ARG A 570 12.86 19.80 1.58
C ARG A 570 13.39 18.49 2.14
N ALA A 571 13.36 18.31 3.47
CA ALA A 571 13.73 17.03 4.09
C ALA A 571 12.75 15.91 3.71
N PHE A 572 11.44 16.19 3.76
CA PHE A 572 10.39 15.25 3.36
C PHE A 572 10.53 14.84 1.87
N THR A 573 10.66 15.82 0.98
CA THR A 573 10.82 15.56 -0.47
C THR A 573 12.15 14.89 -0.80
N GLY A 574 13.21 15.16 -0.04
CA GLY A 574 14.47 14.41 -0.10
C GLY A 574 14.25 12.94 0.26
N GLY A 575 13.48 12.66 1.31
CA GLY A 575 13.10 11.30 1.72
C GLY A 575 12.34 10.55 0.64
N ILE A 576 11.39 11.21 -0.05
CA ILE A 576 10.64 10.62 -1.16
C ILE A 576 11.57 10.22 -2.31
N ILE A 577 12.45 11.11 -2.76
CA ILE A 577 13.32 10.85 -3.92
C ILE A 577 14.33 9.75 -3.60
N VAL A 578 14.98 9.84 -2.43
CA VAL A 578 15.95 8.83 -1.99
C VAL A 578 15.25 7.47 -1.79
N GLY A 579 14.09 7.46 -1.15
CA GLY A 579 13.28 6.26 -0.98
C GLY A 579 12.84 5.63 -2.30
N ALA A 580 12.39 6.44 -3.27
CA ALA A 580 11.97 5.95 -4.58
C ALA A 580 13.13 5.30 -5.34
N LEU A 581 14.33 5.90 -5.28
CA LEU A 581 15.53 5.34 -5.88
C LEU A 581 15.92 4.00 -5.23
N PHE A 582 16.01 3.94 -3.90
CA PHE A 582 16.41 2.72 -3.21
C PHE A 582 15.39 1.59 -3.35
N PHE A 583 14.11 1.88 -3.10
CA PHE A 583 13.08 0.86 -3.18
C PHE A 583 12.82 0.40 -4.60
N GLY A 584 12.83 1.33 -5.57
CA GLY A 584 12.73 0.95 -6.98
C GLY A 584 13.92 0.07 -7.38
N MET A 585 15.16 0.42 -7.03
CA MET A 585 16.33 -0.43 -7.35
C MET A 585 16.37 -1.74 -6.57
N ALA A 586 15.76 -1.84 -5.39
CA ALA A 586 15.69 -3.10 -4.63
C ALA A 586 14.95 -4.19 -5.43
N ASN A 587 13.98 -3.80 -6.25
CA ASN A 587 13.27 -4.69 -7.16
C ASN A 587 14.08 -5.05 -8.43
N ALA A 588 15.29 -4.53 -8.65
CA ALA A 588 16.13 -5.02 -9.74
C ALA A 588 16.74 -6.42 -9.42
N PHE A 589 16.87 -6.76 -8.14
CA PHE A 589 17.49 -8.00 -7.69
C PHE A 589 16.48 -9.15 -7.68
N GLU A 590 16.91 -10.35 -8.11
CA GLU A 590 16.12 -11.59 -7.99
C GLU A 590 15.77 -11.89 -6.54
N LYS A 591 16.75 -11.72 -5.63
CA LYS A 591 16.56 -11.83 -4.18
C LYS A 591 16.42 -10.45 -3.55
N VAL A 592 15.20 -9.91 -3.56
CA VAL A 592 14.83 -8.59 -2.99
C VAL A 592 15.18 -8.48 -1.48
N ARG A 593 15.31 -9.61 -0.78
CA ARG A 593 15.62 -9.69 0.65
C ARG A 593 16.88 -8.91 1.07
N VAL A 594 18.00 -9.11 0.39
CA VAL A 594 19.30 -8.54 0.77
C VAL A 594 19.31 -7.00 0.69
N PRO A 595 18.91 -6.37 -0.44
CA PRO A 595 18.87 -4.91 -0.51
C PRO A 595 17.86 -4.30 0.48
N LEU A 596 16.73 -4.97 0.74
CA LEU A 596 15.76 -4.52 1.73
C LEU A 596 16.31 -4.55 3.16
N ILE A 597 17.07 -5.57 3.55
CA ILE A 597 17.68 -5.65 4.89
C ILE A 597 18.68 -4.51 5.07
N ALA A 598 19.58 -4.32 4.09
CA ALA A 598 20.56 -3.23 4.13
C ALA A 598 19.87 -1.87 4.29
N TYR A 599 18.80 -1.65 3.52
CA TYR A 599 18.04 -0.41 3.58
C TYR A 599 17.25 -0.23 4.88
N ALA A 600 16.63 -1.29 5.40
CA ALA A 600 15.93 -1.26 6.69
C ALA A 600 16.89 -0.91 7.85
N LEU A 601 18.12 -1.41 7.82
CA LEU A 601 19.17 -1.05 8.79
C LEU A 601 19.58 0.42 8.67
N ILE A 602 19.71 0.95 7.44
CA ILE A 602 20.00 2.38 7.23
C ILE A 602 18.86 3.25 7.79
N ILE A 603 17.60 2.92 7.47
CA ILE A 603 16.43 3.64 8.02
C ILE A 603 16.40 3.56 9.54
N LEU A 604 16.71 2.41 10.13
CA LEU A 604 16.78 2.24 11.58
C LEU A 604 17.78 3.21 12.21
N VAL A 605 19.00 3.28 11.66
CA VAL A 605 20.04 4.20 12.16
C VAL A 605 19.58 5.65 12.02
N VAL A 606 19.06 6.03 10.86
CA VAL A 606 18.58 7.40 10.59
C VAL A 606 17.42 7.78 11.50
N SER A 607 16.41 6.92 11.63
CA SER A 607 15.19 7.19 12.41
C SER A 607 15.46 7.21 13.92
N CYS A 608 16.38 6.38 14.41
CA CYS A 608 16.75 6.33 15.83
C CYS A 608 17.75 7.41 16.25
N SER A 609 18.40 8.11 15.31
CA SER A 609 19.44 9.10 15.61
C SER A 609 19.00 10.21 16.58
N TYR A 610 17.80 10.77 16.41
CA TYR A 610 17.28 11.82 17.30
C TYR A 610 16.76 11.30 18.65
N PRO A 611 15.98 10.21 18.72
CA PRO A 611 15.67 9.56 19.99
C PRO A 611 16.92 9.25 20.84
N LEU A 612 17.99 8.75 20.21
CA LEU A 612 19.26 8.46 20.89
C LEU A 612 19.93 9.74 21.41
N LEU A 613 19.97 10.79 20.59
CA LEU A 613 20.51 12.09 21.00
C LEU A 613 19.75 12.69 22.20
N MET A 614 18.42 12.52 22.25
CA MET A 614 17.61 12.95 23.39
C MET A 614 17.91 12.19 24.69
N LEU A 615 18.19 10.89 24.59
CA LEU A 615 18.57 10.08 25.75
C LEU A 615 19.94 10.51 26.29
N MET A 616 20.89 10.77 25.39
CA MET A 616 22.23 11.25 25.76
C MET A 616 22.19 12.64 26.41
N ASP A 617 21.43 13.58 25.86
CA ASP A 617 21.30 14.93 26.42
C ASP A 617 20.69 14.91 27.83
N ASN A 618 19.66 14.09 28.06
CA ASN A 618 19.03 13.96 29.39
C ASN A 618 20.01 13.42 30.46
N SER A 619 20.96 12.57 30.08
CA SER A 619 21.99 12.04 30.98
C SER A 619 23.02 13.11 31.40
N SER A 620 23.25 14.11 30.55
CA SER A 620 24.20 15.20 30.81
C SER A 620 23.62 16.31 31.71
N SER A 621 22.30 16.49 31.73
CA SER A 621 21.58 17.49 32.54
C SER A 621 21.41 17.12 34.02
N GLN A 622 21.93 15.97 34.48
CA GLN A 622 21.97 15.61 35.90
C GLN A 622 23.19 16.16 36.67
N LYS A 623 24.07 16.96 36.05
CA LYS A 623 24.98 17.81 36.83
C LYS A 623 24.17 18.96 37.43
N LYS A 624 23.74 18.78 38.69
CA LYS A 624 23.17 19.83 39.55
C LYS A 624 23.96 21.14 39.35
N ALA A 625 23.31 22.16 38.80
CA ALA A 625 23.80 23.52 38.94
C ALA A 625 23.96 23.79 40.46
N PRO A 626 25.08 24.38 40.91
CA PRO A 626 25.24 24.71 42.31
C PRO A 626 24.13 25.69 42.70
N LYS A 627 23.39 25.35 43.76
CA LYS A 627 22.37 26.22 44.35
C LYS A 627 22.99 27.59 44.61
N ARG A 628 22.57 28.61 43.87
CA ARG A 628 22.74 30.01 44.33
C ARG A 628 21.89 30.18 45.60
N PRO A 629 22.44 30.72 46.68
CA PRO A 629 21.66 31.00 47.88
C PRO A 629 20.62 32.09 47.56
N SER A 630 19.38 31.82 47.98
CA SER A 630 18.26 32.76 47.96
C SER A 630 18.50 33.87 48.98
N HIS A 631 18.65 35.11 48.51
CA HIS A 631 18.41 36.29 49.34
C HIS A 631 17.01 36.84 49.04
N PRO A 632 16.16 37.09 50.06
CA PRO A 632 14.91 37.80 49.88
C PRO A 632 15.17 39.31 50.04
N GLN A 633 14.89 40.11 49.01
CA GLN A 633 14.71 41.54 49.17
C GLN A 633 13.45 41.96 48.40
N HIS A 634 12.41 42.28 49.17
CA HIS A 634 11.29 43.10 48.75
C HIS A 634 11.79 44.45 48.21
N PRO A 635 11.20 44.97 47.12
CA PRO A 635 11.07 46.41 46.94
C PRO A 635 9.66 46.83 47.35
N THR A 636 9.60 47.54 48.47
CA THR A 636 8.47 48.38 48.89
C THR A 636 8.24 49.49 47.85
N MET A 637 6.97 49.75 47.49
CA MET A 637 6.60 50.96 46.77
C MET A 637 6.84 52.19 47.68
N PRO A 638 7.36 53.31 47.17
CA PRO A 638 7.24 54.59 47.85
C PRO A 638 5.85 55.18 47.58
N GLY A 639 5.10 55.34 48.67
CA GLY A 639 3.84 56.07 48.70
C GLY A 639 4.02 57.53 48.31
N ARG A 640 3.12 57.96 47.45
CA ARG A 640 2.77 59.34 47.12
C ARG A 640 2.04 59.92 48.34
N ASN A 641 2.50 61.06 48.85
CA ASN A 641 1.67 62.16 49.35
C ASN A 641 2.54 63.33 49.81
N GLY A 642 2.16 64.53 49.41
CA GLY A 642 2.79 65.77 49.83
C GLY A 642 2.44 66.99 48.98
N GLU A 643 1.16 67.20 48.68
CA GLU A 643 0.63 68.56 48.49
C GLU A 643 -0.63 68.69 49.36
N VAL A 644 -0.44 69.47 50.44
CA VAL A 644 -1.33 70.04 51.47
C VAL A 644 -2.19 69.08 52.31
#